data_AF-A0A7N6AAG4-F1
#
_entry.id   AF-A0A7N6AAG4-F1
#
_cell.length_a   1.000
_cell.length_b   1.000
_cell.length_c   1.000
_cell.angle_alpha   90.00
_cell.angle_beta   90.00
_cell.angle_gamma   90.00
#
_symmetry.space_group_name_H-M   'P 1'
#
loop_
_entity.id
_entity.type
_entity.pdbx_description
1 polymer ?
#
loop_
_entity_poly.entity_id
_entity_poly.type
_entity_poly.pdbx_seq_one_letter_code
_entity_poly.pdbx_strand_id
1 'polypeptide(L)'
;MLFDSMETESFMFYVFCVGNYYYMTHWNDMINRTAVMTVENVTLANQGIYSASYVGDSPLHGAWMRLIVRGFKKWGPNCDKDCPECLNGGECHDVYGDCICPPGFMGTRCETACREGMFGRNCLKSCGSELSCKGRRFCLPDPYGCSCASGWFGSHCEKPCHNDNYGPDCRLSCKCQNGGICNRFIGCLCPPGWRGPNCQKSDRAPQILELEDYIECNLKSSAKIICSATGNPLPSHNSIELRKMDTASRTIMDSNKSTALFEIPDVTALQEGLWECRVSTNGGQDSRKFNLTVKEPPVPMTPPKLLEKRSKQLLVMPMESYRGDGPIISTKLLYKPVESDNAWSSIIGKKPITLMNLKPSTRYHVSVQLSRPGEGGEGVPGPETIMETDCPQTILQFNSGTLTLTRRPKPTPEPLTYPILEWEDIKFEDVIGEGNFGQVIKAMIKKDGNKMSAAIKMLKEFASENDHRDFAGELEVLCKLGQHPNIINLIGACENRGYLYIAIEYAPYGNLLDFLRKSRVLETDPAFAKEHGTASTLTSQQLLQFSVDVATGMHYLSDKQFIHRDLAARNVLVGDNLVAKIADFGLSRGEEVYVKKTMGRLPVRWMAIESLNYSVYTTKSDVWSFGVLLWEIVSLGGTPYCGMTCAELYEKLPQGYRMEKPKNCDDEVYELMKQCWRDRPYERPPFSQISVQLNRMQEARKAYVNMALFENFTYAGIDATAEEA
;
A
#
# COMPACT_ATOMS: atom_id res chain seq x y z
N MET A 1 -9.52 -29.63 -96.81
CA MET A 1 -10.33 -28.51 -97.28
C MET A 1 -10.23 -27.43 -96.23
N LEU A 2 -9.88 -26.23 -96.66
CA LEU A 2 -9.74 -25.04 -95.84
C LEU A 2 -11.01 -24.79 -95.01
N PHE A 3 -10.83 -24.69 -93.70
CA PHE A 3 -11.50 -23.68 -92.89
C PHE A 3 -10.40 -22.87 -92.21
N ASP A 4 -10.06 -21.76 -92.84
CA ASP A 4 -9.57 -20.58 -92.13
C ASP A 4 -10.64 -20.13 -91.12
N SER A 5 -10.19 -19.55 -90.01
CA SER A 5 -10.96 -18.95 -88.91
C SER A 5 -11.56 -19.90 -87.86
N MET A 6 -10.84 -20.05 -86.74
CA MET A 6 -11.41 -19.99 -85.38
C MET A 6 -10.27 -19.73 -84.39
N GLU A 7 -9.76 -18.50 -84.40
CA GLU A 7 -9.48 -17.82 -83.14
C GLU A 7 -10.78 -17.87 -82.32
N THR A 8 -10.77 -18.39 -81.08
CA THR A 8 -11.67 -18.03 -79.94
C THR A 8 -11.76 -19.16 -78.92
N GLU A 9 -10.72 -19.39 -78.11
CA GLU A 9 -10.95 -19.89 -76.74
C GLU A 9 -11.29 -18.69 -75.86
N SER A 10 -12.52 -18.21 -75.98
CA SER A 10 -13.09 -17.20 -75.10
C SER A 10 -14.03 -17.90 -74.13
N PHE A 11 -14.02 -17.53 -72.85
CA PHE A 11 -15.04 -18.00 -71.91
C PHE A 11 -16.19 -16.99 -71.89
N MET A 12 -17.44 -17.48 -71.88
CA MET A 12 -18.62 -16.63 -71.85
C MET A 12 -19.42 -16.97 -70.59
N PHE A 13 -19.52 -16.01 -69.68
CA PHE A 13 -20.41 -16.13 -68.55
C PHE A 13 -21.84 -15.91 -69.04
N TYR A 14 -22.68 -16.91 -68.79
CA TYR A 14 -24.11 -16.84 -69.07
C TYR A 14 -24.83 -16.47 -67.77
N VAL A 15 -25.26 -15.22 -67.63
CA VAL A 15 -26.04 -14.81 -66.45
C VAL A 15 -27.52 -15.01 -66.72
N PHE A 16 -28.14 -16.02 -66.09
CA PHE A 16 -29.60 -16.24 -66.13
C PHE A 16 -30.28 -15.52 -64.96
N CYS A 17 -30.34 -14.18 -65.01
CA CYS A 17 -31.01 -13.40 -63.97
C CYS A 17 -31.85 -12.27 -64.54
N VAL A 18 -33.14 -12.54 -64.80
CA VAL A 18 -34.26 -11.58 -65.03
C VAL A 18 -33.95 -10.40 -66.00
N GLY A 19 -33.00 -10.62 -66.90
CA GLY A 19 -32.55 -9.68 -67.91
C GLY A 19 -31.28 -10.27 -68.53
N ASN A 20 -31.28 -10.48 -69.85
CA ASN A 20 -30.18 -11.13 -70.58
C ASN A 20 -28.94 -10.21 -70.60
N TYR A 21 -28.11 -10.25 -69.57
CA TYR A 21 -26.79 -9.59 -69.57
C TYR A 21 -25.70 -10.62 -69.81
N TYR A 22 -24.88 -10.37 -70.83
CA TYR A 22 -23.77 -11.24 -71.24
C TYR A 22 -22.45 -10.63 -70.76
N TYR A 23 -21.63 -11.40 -70.07
CA TYR A 23 -20.26 -11.01 -69.72
C TYR A 23 -19.29 -12.04 -70.32
N MET A 24 -18.34 -11.58 -71.11
CA MET A 24 -17.35 -12.45 -71.76
C MET A 24 -15.97 -12.12 -71.24
N THR A 25 -15.22 -13.14 -70.87
CA THR A 25 -13.82 -13.00 -70.46
C THR A 25 -12.97 -13.80 -71.45
N HIS A 26 -12.09 -13.10 -72.15
CA HIS A 26 -11.13 -13.75 -73.04
C HIS A 26 -10.11 -14.55 -72.21
N TRP A 27 -9.58 -15.66 -72.72
CA TRP A 27 -8.70 -16.52 -71.91
C TRP A 27 -7.43 -15.78 -71.40
N ASN A 28 -6.92 -14.82 -72.17
CA ASN A 28 -5.78 -13.97 -71.80
C ASN A 28 -6.02 -13.14 -70.54
N ASP A 29 -7.29 -12.84 -70.22
CA ASP A 29 -7.68 -12.04 -69.05
C ASP A 29 -7.96 -12.91 -67.81
N MET A 30 -7.76 -14.23 -67.92
CA MET A 30 -7.92 -15.15 -66.80
C MET A 30 -6.68 -15.18 -65.92
N ILE A 31 -6.88 -14.87 -64.63
CA ILE A 31 -5.83 -14.96 -63.63
C ILE A 31 -5.90 -16.34 -62.99
N ASN A 32 -4.83 -17.13 -63.13
CA ASN A 32 -4.71 -18.47 -62.53
C ASN A 32 -5.89 -19.41 -62.86
N ARG A 33 -6.33 -19.43 -64.13
CA ARG A 33 -7.48 -20.22 -64.62
C ARG A 33 -8.80 -19.90 -63.90
N THR A 34 -8.89 -18.76 -63.24
CA THR A 34 -10.08 -18.29 -62.57
C THR A 34 -10.68 -17.16 -63.37
N ALA A 35 -11.93 -17.33 -63.75
CA ALA A 35 -12.70 -16.31 -64.42
C ALA A 35 -13.45 -15.50 -63.36
N VAL A 36 -13.37 -14.17 -63.40
CA VAL A 36 -13.94 -13.27 -62.39
C VAL A 36 -14.95 -12.33 -63.05
N MET A 37 -16.15 -12.26 -62.49
CA MET A 37 -17.17 -11.28 -62.89
C MET A 37 -17.48 -10.38 -61.70
N THR A 38 -17.27 -9.08 -61.87
CA THR A 38 -17.51 -8.07 -60.83
C THR A 38 -18.89 -7.46 -61.01
N VAL A 39 -19.70 -7.49 -59.96
CA VAL A 39 -21.00 -6.79 -59.91
C VAL A 39 -20.87 -5.63 -58.93
N GLU A 40 -20.82 -4.41 -59.46
CA GLU A 40 -20.72 -3.19 -58.65
C GLU A 40 -22.11 -2.74 -58.17
N ASN A 41 -22.18 -2.12 -56.99
CA ASN A 41 -23.42 -1.57 -56.40
C ASN A 41 -24.60 -2.56 -56.38
N VAL A 42 -24.35 -3.76 -55.87
CA VAL A 42 -25.32 -4.86 -55.81
C VAL A 42 -26.64 -4.43 -55.16
N THR A 43 -27.75 -4.57 -55.90
CA THR A 43 -29.13 -4.32 -55.46
C THR A 43 -29.94 -5.61 -55.46
N LEU A 44 -31.16 -5.59 -54.90
CA LEU A 44 -32.07 -6.73 -54.94
C LEU A 44 -32.36 -7.23 -56.37
N ALA A 45 -32.24 -6.38 -57.39
CA ALA A 45 -32.41 -6.77 -58.79
C ALA A 45 -31.30 -7.70 -59.30
N ASN A 46 -30.14 -7.73 -58.63
CA ASN A 46 -29.03 -8.62 -58.96
C ASN A 46 -29.18 -10.02 -58.35
N GLN A 47 -30.20 -10.30 -57.54
CA GLN A 47 -30.42 -11.61 -56.95
C GLN A 47 -30.87 -12.64 -58.00
N GLY A 48 -30.20 -13.79 -58.06
CA GLY A 48 -30.57 -14.86 -58.99
C GLY A 48 -29.56 -15.99 -59.11
N ILE A 49 -29.69 -16.78 -60.18
CA ILE A 49 -28.78 -17.89 -60.50
C ILE A 49 -27.89 -17.47 -61.67
N TYR A 50 -26.60 -17.71 -61.53
CA TYR A 50 -25.58 -17.36 -62.51
C TYR A 50 -24.98 -18.66 -63.05
N SER A 51 -24.70 -18.69 -64.35
CA SER A 51 -24.02 -19.82 -64.99
C SER A 51 -22.72 -19.38 -65.68
N ALA A 52 -21.73 -20.26 -65.69
CA ALA A 52 -20.46 -20.04 -66.40
C ALA A 52 -20.18 -21.26 -67.28
N SER A 53 -20.05 -21.06 -68.60
CA SER A 53 -19.73 -22.12 -69.56
C SER A 53 -18.79 -21.62 -70.66
N TYR A 54 -18.29 -22.55 -71.48
CA TYR A 54 -17.52 -22.19 -72.65
C TYR A 54 -18.42 -21.59 -73.74
N VAL A 55 -17.84 -20.74 -74.59
CA VAL A 55 -18.56 -20.18 -75.75
C VAL A 55 -18.98 -21.32 -76.67
N GLY A 56 -20.28 -21.40 -76.98
CA GLY A 56 -20.84 -22.43 -77.87
C GLY A 56 -21.39 -23.67 -77.16
N ASP A 57 -21.12 -23.83 -75.87
CA ASP A 57 -21.73 -24.88 -75.04
C ASP A 57 -23.13 -24.49 -74.53
N SER A 58 -23.96 -25.49 -74.24
CA SER A 58 -25.21 -25.27 -73.52
C SER A 58 -24.92 -24.73 -72.12
N PRO A 59 -25.65 -23.69 -71.65
CA PRO A 59 -25.60 -23.26 -70.25
C PRO A 59 -25.95 -24.36 -69.24
N LEU A 60 -26.59 -25.44 -69.69
CA LEU A 60 -26.88 -26.63 -68.89
C LEU A 60 -25.62 -27.44 -68.52
N HIS A 61 -24.54 -27.28 -69.27
CA HIS A 61 -23.25 -27.92 -68.99
C HIS A 61 -22.29 -27.01 -68.21
N GLY A 62 -22.74 -25.79 -67.88
CA GLY A 62 -21.96 -24.81 -67.13
C GLY A 62 -21.97 -25.03 -65.62
N ALA A 63 -21.07 -24.35 -64.92
CA ALA A 63 -21.09 -24.26 -63.46
C ALA A 63 -22.15 -23.23 -63.03
N TRP A 64 -22.91 -23.53 -61.97
CA TRP A 64 -23.95 -22.63 -61.47
C TRP A 64 -23.64 -22.09 -60.07
N MET A 65 -23.97 -20.83 -59.83
CA MET A 65 -23.97 -20.23 -58.50
C MET A 65 -25.28 -19.49 -58.25
N ARG A 66 -25.66 -19.35 -56.98
CA ARG A 66 -26.82 -18.55 -56.58
C ARG A 66 -26.35 -17.35 -55.77
N LEU A 67 -26.68 -16.15 -56.23
CA LEU A 67 -26.44 -14.90 -55.52
C LEU A 67 -27.70 -14.52 -54.74
N ILE A 68 -27.56 -14.36 -53.43
CA ILE A 68 -28.62 -13.89 -52.53
C ILE A 68 -28.23 -12.49 -52.11
N VAL A 69 -29.10 -11.51 -52.37
CA VAL A 69 -28.86 -10.11 -52.02
C VAL A 69 -29.79 -9.74 -50.89
N ARG A 70 -29.26 -9.09 -49.85
CA ARG A 70 -30.02 -8.69 -48.67
C ARG A 70 -30.01 -7.18 -48.51
N GLY A 71 -31.06 -6.64 -47.89
CA GLY A 71 -31.07 -5.27 -47.39
C GLY A 71 -30.15 -5.08 -46.17
N PHE A 72 -30.32 -3.96 -45.46
CA PHE A 72 -29.61 -3.67 -44.20
C PHE A 72 -29.75 -4.82 -43.18
N LYS A 73 -28.86 -4.88 -42.17
CA LYS A 73 -28.92 -5.85 -41.05
C LYS A 73 -30.11 -5.59 -40.09
N LYS A 74 -31.31 -5.50 -40.63
CA LYS A 74 -32.57 -5.23 -39.95
C LYS A 74 -33.64 -6.17 -40.48
N TRP A 75 -34.69 -6.36 -39.70
CA TRP A 75 -35.80 -7.23 -40.03
C TRP A 75 -37.15 -6.56 -39.83
N GLY A 76 -38.18 -7.21 -40.37
CA GLY A 76 -39.56 -6.74 -40.37
C GLY A 76 -39.95 -6.03 -41.66
N PRO A 77 -41.25 -5.75 -41.86
CA PRO A 77 -41.79 -5.30 -43.14
C PRO A 77 -41.21 -3.97 -43.62
N ASN A 78 -40.66 -3.16 -42.71
CA ASN A 78 -40.06 -1.86 -42.99
C ASN A 78 -38.53 -1.81 -42.75
N CYS A 79 -37.88 -2.95 -42.42
CA CYS A 79 -36.48 -2.99 -41.99
C CYS A 79 -36.16 -2.06 -40.80
N ASP A 80 -37.06 -1.90 -39.84
CA ASP A 80 -36.86 -0.97 -38.71
C ASP A 80 -36.21 -1.64 -37.49
N LYS A 81 -36.33 -2.96 -37.35
CA LYS A 81 -35.91 -3.70 -36.16
C LYS A 81 -34.52 -4.28 -36.35
N ASP A 82 -33.66 -4.15 -35.35
CA ASP A 82 -32.32 -4.74 -35.43
C ASP A 82 -32.39 -6.27 -35.33
N CYS A 83 -31.60 -6.94 -36.17
CA CYS A 83 -31.49 -8.39 -36.15
C CYS A 83 -30.76 -8.87 -34.88
N PRO A 84 -31.22 -9.97 -34.25
CA PRO A 84 -30.42 -10.61 -33.21
C PRO A 84 -29.09 -11.10 -33.80
N GLU A 85 -28.05 -11.07 -32.97
CA GLU A 85 -26.75 -11.60 -33.37
C GLU A 85 -26.83 -13.14 -33.43
N CYS A 86 -26.91 -13.68 -34.64
CA CYS A 86 -26.89 -15.12 -34.92
C CYS A 86 -25.46 -15.65 -34.86
N LEU A 87 -25.23 -16.66 -34.04
CA LEU A 87 -23.91 -17.26 -33.79
C LEU A 87 -23.62 -18.38 -34.78
N ASN A 88 -22.37 -18.87 -34.77
CA ASN A 88 -21.92 -20.05 -35.52
C ASN A 88 -22.20 -20.01 -37.04
N GLY A 89 -22.27 -18.82 -37.64
CA GLY A 89 -22.55 -18.64 -39.07
C GLY A 89 -24.04 -18.75 -39.41
N GLY A 90 -24.93 -18.54 -38.43
CA GLY A 90 -26.35 -18.38 -38.66
C GLY A 90 -26.69 -17.02 -39.28
N GLU A 91 -27.81 -16.98 -39.99
CA GLU A 91 -28.27 -15.80 -40.71
C GLU A 91 -29.64 -15.36 -40.21
N CYS A 92 -29.80 -14.09 -39.83
CA CYS A 92 -31.08 -13.54 -39.39
C CYS A 92 -32.07 -13.51 -40.57
N HIS A 93 -33.31 -13.96 -40.38
CA HIS A 93 -34.35 -13.82 -41.39
C HIS A 93 -34.82 -12.36 -41.44
N ASP A 94 -34.76 -11.77 -42.62
CA ASP A 94 -35.19 -10.41 -42.94
C ASP A 94 -36.68 -10.12 -42.66
N VAL A 95 -37.57 -11.11 -42.79
CA VAL A 95 -39.01 -10.95 -42.53
C VAL A 95 -39.36 -11.18 -41.07
N TYR A 96 -38.90 -12.30 -40.49
CA TYR A 96 -39.37 -12.77 -39.17
C TYR A 96 -38.42 -12.48 -38.02
N GLY A 97 -37.16 -12.12 -38.31
CA GLY A 97 -36.16 -11.78 -37.30
C GLY A 97 -35.57 -12.97 -36.54
N ASP A 98 -35.98 -14.21 -36.84
CA ASP A 98 -35.39 -15.41 -36.24
C ASP A 98 -34.12 -15.84 -36.98
N CYS A 99 -33.20 -16.48 -36.25
CA CYS A 99 -31.96 -16.97 -36.84
C CYS A 99 -32.18 -18.29 -37.59
N ILE A 100 -31.78 -18.33 -38.85
CA ILE A 100 -31.67 -19.56 -39.64
C ILE A 100 -30.32 -20.20 -39.32
N CYS A 101 -30.37 -21.33 -38.60
CA CYS A 101 -29.18 -21.99 -38.11
C CYS A 101 -28.56 -22.94 -39.14
N PRO A 102 -27.21 -22.93 -39.25
CA PRO A 102 -26.50 -23.81 -40.16
C PRO A 102 -26.67 -25.29 -39.79
N PRO A 103 -26.52 -26.21 -40.77
CA PRO A 103 -26.54 -27.66 -40.50
C PRO A 103 -25.49 -28.06 -39.46
N GLY A 104 -25.96 -28.49 -38.30
CA GLY A 104 -25.12 -28.84 -37.15
C GLY A 104 -25.25 -27.89 -35.95
N PHE A 105 -26.09 -26.86 -36.04
CA PHE A 105 -26.40 -25.96 -34.92
C PHE A 105 -27.91 -25.70 -34.79
N MET A 106 -28.34 -25.40 -33.57
CA MET A 106 -29.72 -25.05 -33.21
C MET A 106 -29.74 -23.99 -32.08
N GLY A 107 -30.94 -23.61 -31.65
CA GLY A 107 -31.17 -22.54 -30.67
C GLY A 107 -31.75 -21.31 -31.34
N THR A 108 -32.21 -20.36 -30.53
CA THR A 108 -32.82 -19.12 -31.06
C THR A 108 -31.78 -18.19 -31.69
N ARG A 109 -30.50 -18.37 -31.34
CA ARG A 109 -29.35 -17.64 -31.89
C ARG A 109 -28.28 -18.58 -32.45
N CYS A 110 -28.62 -19.84 -32.72
CA CYS A 110 -27.70 -20.86 -33.24
C CYS A 110 -26.50 -21.16 -32.33
N GLU A 111 -26.67 -20.96 -31.02
CA GLU A 111 -25.66 -21.08 -29.99
C GLU A 111 -25.34 -22.54 -29.60
N THR A 112 -26.21 -23.49 -29.93
CA THR A 112 -26.11 -24.87 -29.48
C THR A 112 -25.69 -25.78 -30.63
N ALA A 113 -24.56 -26.47 -30.50
CA ALA A 113 -24.14 -27.46 -31.48
C ALA A 113 -25.00 -28.74 -31.39
N CYS A 114 -25.37 -29.29 -32.54
CA CYS A 114 -25.98 -30.60 -32.65
C CYS A 114 -24.96 -31.69 -32.31
N ARG A 115 -25.46 -32.87 -31.95
CA ARG A 115 -24.64 -34.09 -31.93
C ARG A 115 -24.07 -34.36 -33.33
N GLU A 116 -22.87 -34.92 -33.41
CA GLU A 116 -22.25 -35.29 -34.68
C GLU A 116 -23.21 -36.14 -35.54
N GLY A 117 -23.32 -35.79 -36.82
CA GLY A 117 -24.24 -36.43 -37.76
C GLY A 117 -25.69 -35.99 -37.67
N MET A 118 -26.05 -35.08 -36.76
CA MET A 118 -27.40 -34.54 -36.60
C MET A 118 -27.54 -33.12 -37.15
N PHE A 119 -28.72 -32.79 -37.69
CA PHE A 119 -29.00 -31.48 -38.28
C PHE A 119 -30.50 -31.11 -38.23
N GLY A 120 -30.81 -29.92 -38.73
CA GLY A 120 -32.16 -29.35 -38.75
C GLY A 120 -32.46 -28.48 -37.54
N ARG A 121 -33.62 -27.81 -37.56
CA ARG A 121 -34.00 -26.76 -36.58
C ARG A 121 -33.86 -27.18 -35.10
N ASN A 122 -34.07 -28.47 -34.81
CA ASN A 122 -33.99 -29.04 -33.47
C ASN A 122 -32.98 -30.21 -33.37
N CYS A 123 -32.04 -30.34 -34.33
CA CYS A 123 -31.07 -31.44 -34.39
C CYS A 123 -31.66 -32.87 -34.36
N LEU A 124 -32.88 -33.06 -34.86
CA LEU A 124 -33.56 -34.36 -34.84
C LEU A 124 -33.36 -35.20 -36.12
N LYS A 125 -32.84 -34.59 -37.20
CA LYS A 125 -32.58 -35.30 -38.46
C LYS A 125 -31.15 -35.82 -38.46
N SER A 126 -30.95 -37.05 -38.94
CA SER A 126 -29.63 -37.70 -39.03
C SER A 126 -29.15 -37.80 -40.48
N CYS A 127 -27.84 -37.68 -40.71
CA CYS A 127 -27.18 -37.84 -42.01
C CYS A 127 -27.09 -39.32 -42.50
N GLY A 128 -27.53 -40.29 -41.70
CA GLY A 128 -27.62 -41.71 -42.08
C GLY A 128 -26.81 -42.66 -41.20
N SER A 129 -26.59 -43.89 -41.68
CA SER A 129 -26.01 -45.02 -40.92
C SER A 129 -24.56 -44.85 -40.48
N GLU A 130 -23.76 -44.03 -41.18
CA GLU A 130 -22.37 -43.74 -40.81
C GLU A 130 -22.23 -42.56 -39.84
N LEU A 131 -23.34 -41.90 -39.44
CA LEU A 131 -23.36 -40.70 -38.57
C LEU A 131 -22.45 -39.56 -39.06
N SER A 132 -22.14 -39.52 -40.36
CA SER A 132 -21.29 -38.52 -40.98
C SER A 132 -22.05 -37.77 -42.08
N CYS A 133 -22.00 -36.44 -42.03
CA CYS A 133 -22.55 -35.58 -43.07
C CYS A 133 -21.54 -35.32 -44.22
N LYS A 134 -20.48 -36.14 -44.32
CA LYS A 134 -19.51 -36.10 -45.41
C LYS A 134 -20.20 -36.29 -46.75
N GLY A 135 -19.78 -35.52 -47.76
CA GLY A 135 -20.35 -35.64 -49.10
C GLY A 135 -21.71 -34.97 -49.29
N ARG A 136 -22.26 -34.33 -48.24
CA ARG A 136 -23.62 -33.76 -48.26
C ARG A 136 -23.60 -32.24 -48.18
N ARG A 137 -24.22 -31.62 -49.18
CA ARG A 137 -24.51 -30.18 -49.20
C ARG A 137 -25.95 -29.94 -48.73
N PHE A 138 -26.14 -29.00 -47.82
CA PHE A 138 -27.43 -28.61 -47.30
C PHE A 138 -27.83 -27.25 -47.86
N CYS A 139 -29.09 -27.11 -48.24
CA CYS A 139 -29.68 -25.84 -48.63
C CYS A 139 -30.80 -25.51 -47.64
N LEU A 140 -30.73 -24.31 -47.05
CA LEU A 140 -31.72 -23.79 -46.13
C LEU A 140 -32.49 -22.63 -46.79
N PRO A 141 -33.63 -22.21 -46.22
CA PRO A 141 -34.37 -21.07 -46.73
C PRO A 141 -33.51 -19.81 -46.84
N ASP A 142 -33.87 -18.94 -47.77
CA ASP A 142 -33.32 -17.60 -47.83
C ASP A 142 -33.60 -16.86 -46.52
N PRO A 143 -32.67 -16.05 -46.00
CA PRO A 143 -31.44 -15.60 -46.67
C PRO A 143 -30.18 -16.47 -46.51
N TYR A 144 -30.27 -17.70 -45.97
CA TYR A 144 -29.07 -18.48 -45.64
C TYR A 144 -28.32 -19.07 -46.86
N GLY A 145 -29.04 -19.66 -47.82
CA GLY A 145 -28.44 -20.33 -48.98
C GLY A 145 -28.00 -21.77 -48.71
N CYS A 146 -26.82 -22.16 -49.21
CA CYS A 146 -26.36 -23.56 -49.13
C CYS A 146 -24.91 -23.69 -48.65
N SER A 147 -24.66 -24.66 -47.76
CA SER A 147 -23.36 -24.93 -47.15
C SER A 147 -23.16 -26.42 -46.86
N CYS A 148 -21.92 -26.80 -46.59
CA CYS A 148 -21.59 -28.06 -45.94
C CYS A 148 -22.02 -28.06 -44.47
N ALA A 149 -22.28 -29.24 -43.92
CA ALA A 149 -22.43 -29.41 -42.48
C ALA A 149 -21.18 -28.95 -41.72
N SER A 150 -21.36 -28.48 -40.48
CA SER A 150 -20.23 -28.18 -39.60
C SER A 150 -19.22 -29.34 -39.58
N GLY A 151 -17.92 -29.02 -39.65
CA GLY A 151 -16.86 -30.02 -39.68
C GLY A 151 -16.43 -30.47 -41.08
N TRP A 152 -17.08 -29.99 -42.15
CA TRP A 152 -16.80 -30.36 -43.54
C TRP A 152 -16.69 -29.15 -44.46
N PHE A 153 -15.80 -29.24 -45.45
CA PHE A 153 -15.64 -28.27 -46.53
C PHE A 153 -15.26 -28.95 -47.85
N GLY A 154 -15.18 -28.16 -48.93
CA GLY A 154 -14.95 -28.63 -50.29
C GLY A 154 -16.18 -28.45 -51.18
N SER A 155 -16.01 -28.56 -52.49
CA SER A 155 -17.13 -28.40 -53.44
C SER A 155 -18.22 -29.45 -53.23
N HIS A 156 -17.85 -30.63 -52.70
CA HIS A 156 -18.74 -31.74 -52.40
C HIS A 156 -18.77 -32.08 -50.90
N CYS A 157 -18.28 -31.20 -50.02
CA CYS A 157 -18.24 -31.44 -48.56
C CYS A 157 -17.47 -32.71 -48.17
N GLU A 158 -16.43 -33.04 -48.91
CA GLU A 158 -15.67 -34.29 -48.81
C GLU A 158 -14.47 -34.20 -47.86
N LYS A 159 -14.02 -32.99 -47.53
CA LYS A 159 -12.82 -32.73 -46.73
C LYS A 159 -13.18 -32.31 -45.29
N PRO A 160 -12.52 -32.88 -44.27
CA PRO A 160 -12.73 -32.46 -42.87
C PRO A 160 -12.07 -31.10 -42.62
N CYS A 161 -12.61 -30.27 -41.73
CA CYS A 161 -11.95 -29.01 -41.38
C CYS A 161 -10.50 -29.20 -40.94
N HIS A 162 -9.64 -28.24 -41.30
CA HIS A 162 -8.29 -28.12 -40.76
C HIS A 162 -8.33 -27.89 -39.25
N ASN A 163 -7.20 -28.18 -38.58
CA ASN A 163 -7.02 -27.87 -37.18
C ASN A 163 -7.29 -26.37 -36.96
N ASP A 164 -8.01 -26.06 -35.88
CA ASP A 164 -8.45 -24.71 -35.48
C ASP A 164 -9.60 -24.07 -36.28
N ASN A 165 -10.22 -24.78 -37.22
CA ASN A 165 -11.44 -24.31 -37.91
C ASN A 165 -12.65 -25.20 -37.64
N TYR A 166 -13.83 -24.58 -37.64
CA TYR A 166 -15.13 -25.22 -37.41
C TYR A 166 -16.26 -24.50 -38.16
N GLY A 167 -17.50 -24.98 -38.00
CA GLY A 167 -18.68 -24.34 -38.57
C GLY A 167 -18.92 -24.71 -40.05
N PRO A 168 -19.98 -24.13 -40.66
CA PRO A 168 -20.35 -24.45 -42.03
C PRO A 168 -19.24 -24.06 -43.02
N ASP A 169 -18.89 -24.98 -43.91
CA ASP A 169 -17.76 -24.87 -44.85
C ASP A 169 -16.40 -24.59 -44.17
N CYS A 170 -16.28 -24.87 -42.87
CA CYS A 170 -15.07 -24.58 -42.06
C CYS A 170 -14.64 -23.10 -42.09
N ARG A 171 -15.60 -22.17 -42.24
CA ARG A 171 -15.35 -20.72 -42.33
C ARG A 171 -15.13 -20.02 -41.00
N LEU A 172 -15.36 -20.70 -39.87
CA LEU A 172 -15.16 -20.15 -38.55
C LEU A 172 -13.84 -20.64 -37.98
N SER A 173 -13.11 -19.76 -37.30
CA SER A 173 -11.87 -20.12 -36.59
C SER A 173 -12.12 -20.18 -35.10
N CYS A 174 -11.59 -21.22 -34.45
CA CYS A 174 -11.62 -21.40 -33.01
C CYS A 174 -10.76 -20.33 -32.32
N LYS A 175 -11.33 -19.67 -31.31
CA LYS A 175 -10.64 -18.71 -30.45
C LYS A 175 -10.73 -19.14 -29.00
N CYS A 176 -10.49 -20.42 -28.74
CA CYS A 176 -10.71 -21.03 -27.44
C CYS A 176 -9.75 -20.46 -26.39
N GLN A 177 -10.30 -20.10 -25.25
CA GLN A 177 -9.56 -19.57 -24.09
C GLN A 177 -9.57 -20.60 -22.96
N ASN A 178 -8.76 -20.36 -21.93
CA ASN A 178 -8.80 -21.11 -20.67
C ASN A 178 -8.69 -22.64 -20.83
N GLY A 179 -7.84 -23.09 -21.76
CA GLY A 179 -7.63 -24.52 -22.03
C GLY A 179 -8.74 -25.19 -22.83
N GLY A 180 -9.62 -24.43 -23.48
CA GLY A 180 -10.61 -24.98 -24.40
C GLY A 180 -9.98 -25.62 -25.64
N ILE A 181 -10.54 -26.75 -26.08
CA ILE A 181 -10.05 -27.53 -27.22
C ILE A 181 -10.92 -27.26 -28.43
N CYS A 182 -10.32 -26.93 -29.58
CA CYS A 182 -11.06 -26.75 -30.81
C CYS A 182 -11.57 -28.09 -31.35
N ASN A 183 -12.88 -28.18 -31.54
CA ASN A 183 -13.55 -29.30 -32.19
C ASN A 183 -14.19 -28.82 -33.49
N ARG A 184 -13.85 -29.49 -34.60
CA ARG A 184 -14.32 -29.10 -35.93
C ARG A 184 -15.84 -29.08 -36.12
N PHE A 185 -16.61 -29.79 -35.29
CA PHE A 185 -18.07 -29.83 -35.38
C PHE A 185 -18.74 -28.80 -34.46
N ILE A 186 -18.19 -28.59 -33.27
CA ILE A 186 -18.84 -27.83 -32.19
C ILE A 186 -18.26 -26.42 -32.03
N GLY A 187 -16.98 -26.22 -32.35
CA GLY A 187 -16.21 -25.04 -31.93
C GLY A 187 -15.42 -25.35 -30.67
N CYS A 188 -15.44 -24.47 -29.67
CA CYS A 188 -14.66 -24.67 -28.45
C CYS A 188 -15.35 -25.63 -27.47
N LEU A 189 -14.68 -26.74 -27.15
CA LEU A 189 -15.03 -27.61 -26.04
C LEU A 189 -14.42 -27.05 -24.76
N CYS A 190 -15.28 -26.59 -23.86
CA CYS A 190 -14.84 -25.97 -22.63
C CYS A 190 -14.58 -27.00 -21.53
N PRO A 191 -13.47 -26.85 -20.78
CA PRO A 191 -13.23 -27.67 -19.60
C PRO A 191 -14.30 -27.41 -18.52
N PRO A 192 -14.51 -28.34 -17.58
CA PRO A 192 -15.50 -28.18 -16.50
C PRO A 192 -15.37 -26.84 -15.77
N GLY A 193 -16.48 -26.14 -15.60
CA GLY A 193 -16.54 -24.81 -14.97
C GLY A 193 -16.37 -23.63 -15.92
N TRP A 194 -16.22 -23.88 -17.22
CA TRP A 194 -16.17 -22.85 -18.27
C TRP A 194 -17.25 -23.07 -19.32
N ARG A 195 -17.81 -21.98 -19.84
CA ARG A 195 -18.84 -21.96 -20.88
C ARG A 195 -18.70 -20.73 -21.79
N GLY A 196 -19.59 -20.67 -22.77
CA GLY A 196 -19.59 -19.63 -23.81
C GLY A 196 -18.84 -20.07 -25.07
N PRO A 197 -19.03 -19.35 -26.19
CA PRO A 197 -18.55 -19.79 -27.52
C PRO A 197 -17.03 -19.96 -27.62
N ASN A 198 -16.26 -19.29 -26.76
CA ASN A 198 -14.80 -19.33 -26.73
C ASN A 198 -14.26 -19.77 -25.36
N CYS A 199 -15.08 -20.36 -24.49
CA CYS A 199 -14.73 -20.71 -23.11
C CYS A 199 -14.29 -19.51 -22.26
N GLN A 200 -14.90 -18.35 -22.52
CA GLN A 200 -14.56 -17.08 -21.89
C GLN A 200 -15.39 -16.77 -20.63
N LYS A 201 -16.44 -17.54 -20.33
CA LYS A 201 -17.30 -17.33 -19.16
C LYS A 201 -17.10 -18.46 -18.15
N SER A 202 -16.78 -18.13 -16.90
CA SER A 202 -16.76 -19.12 -15.81
C SER A 202 -18.18 -19.35 -15.28
N ASP A 203 -18.43 -20.56 -14.78
CA ASP A 203 -19.64 -20.91 -14.01
C ASP A 203 -19.45 -20.70 -12.50
N ARG A 204 -18.27 -20.24 -12.08
CA ARG A 204 -17.99 -19.92 -10.69
C ARG A 204 -18.52 -18.52 -10.39
N ALA A 205 -19.41 -18.42 -9.40
CA ALA A 205 -19.80 -17.15 -8.81
C ALA A 205 -18.54 -16.41 -8.31
N PRO A 206 -18.54 -15.07 -8.33
CA PRO A 206 -17.49 -14.30 -7.68
C PRO A 206 -17.47 -14.61 -6.18
N GLN A 207 -16.37 -14.30 -5.51
CA GLN A 207 -16.23 -14.51 -4.07
C GLN A 207 -15.72 -13.24 -3.42
N ILE A 208 -16.43 -12.75 -2.40
CA ILE A 208 -15.99 -11.64 -1.55
C ILE A 208 -14.94 -12.17 -0.58
N LEU A 209 -13.72 -11.65 -0.71
CA LEU A 209 -12.55 -12.03 0.07
C LEU A 209 -12.42 -11.19 1.34
N GLU A 210 -12.49 -9.87 1.19
CA GLU A 210 -12.25 -8.92 2.29
C GLU A 210 -13.48 -8.03 2.44
N LEU A 211 -14.13 -8.11 3.61
CA LEU A 211 -15.19 -7.23 4.08
C LEU A 211 -15.23 -7.35 5.61
N GLU A 212 -15.19 -6.22 6.31
CA GLU A 212 -15.36 -6.17 7.76
C GLU A 212 -16.83 -6.46 8.14
N ASP A 213 -17.05 -7.32 9.13
CA ASP A 213 -18.42 -7.68 9.55
C ASP A 213 -19.06 -6.61 10.47
N TYR A 214 -18.25 -5.75 11.08
CA TYR A 214 -18.66 -4.67 11.98
C TYR A 214 -17.80 -3.43 11.77
N ILE A 215 -18.44 -2.33 11.39
CA ILE A 215 -17.81 -1.03 11.19
C ILE A 215 -18.41 -0.05 12.20
N GLU A 216 -17.56 0.67 12.92
CA GLU A 216 -17.96 1.70 13.87
C GLU A 216 -17.38 3.05 13.48
N CYS A 217 -18.24 4.07 13.39
CA CYS A 217 -17.84 5.44 13.07
C CYS A 217 -18.58 6.46 13.93
N ASN A 218 -18.08 7.70 13.97
CA ASN A 218 -18.68 8.76 14.77
C ASN A 218 -19.67 9.60 13.92
N LEU A 219 -20.65 10.21 14.56
CA LEU A 219 -21.54 11.18 13.90
C LEU A 219 -20.72 12.30 13.23
N LYS A 220 -21.12 12.69 12.01
CA LYS A 220 -20.47 13.72 11.18
C LYS A 220 -19.01 13.40 10.79
N SER A 221 -18.63 12.14 10.83
CA SER A 221 -17.35 11.66 10.27
C SER A 221 -17.56 11.00 8.91
N SER A 222 -16.47 10.60 8.24
CA SER A 222 -16.51 9.80 7.02
C SER A 222 -16.35 8.31 7.33
N ALA A 223 -17.28 7.47 6.89
CA ALA A 223 -17.13 6.01 6.95
C ALA A 223 -16.50 5.48 5.65
N LYS A 224 -15.44 4.68 5.78
CA LYS A 224 -14.73 4.06 4.66
C LYS A 224 -14.98 2.56 4.67
N ILE A 225 -15.57 2.03 3.61
CA ILE A 225 -15.92 0.62 3.47
C ILE A 225 -15.09 0.04 2.33
N ILE A 226 -14.36 -1.03 2.63
CA ILE A 226 -13.54 -1.75 1.65
C ILE A 226 -14.20 -3.09 1.36
N CYS A 227 -14.45 -3.36 0.08
CA CYS A 227 -14.97 -4.64 -0.37
C CYS A 227 -14.06 -5.19 -1.48
N SER A 228 -13.36 -6.29 -1.20
CA SER A 228 -12.47 -6.97 -2.16
C SER A 228 -13.09 -8.27 -2.61
N ALA A 229 -13.09 -8.52 -3.91
CA ALA A 229 -13.62 -9.75 -4.48
C ALA A 229 -12.76 -10.31 -5.61
N THR A 230 -12.87 -11.61 -5.81
CA THR A 230 -12.28 -12.33 -6.93
C THR A 230 -13.38 -12.98 -7.78
N GLY A 231 -13.04 -13.41 -8.98
CA GLY A 231 -13.98 -13.99 -9.94
C GLY A 231 -13.34 -14.14 -11.31
N ASN A 232 -13.96 -14.95 -12.16
CA ASN A 232 -13.52 -15.12 -13.55
C ASN A 232 -14.69 -14.86 -14.51
N PRO A 233 -14.75 -13.69 -15.19
CA PRO A 233 -13.76 -12.61 -15.18
C PRO A 233 -13.73 -11.86 -13.84
N LEU A 234 -12.61 -11.18 -13.57
CA LEU A 234 -12.44 -10.33 -12.40
C LEU A 234 -13.56 -9.29 -12.32
N PRO A 235 -14.11 -9.04 -11.11
CA PRO A 235 -15.13 -8.00 -10.91
C PRO A 235 -14.61 -6.62 -11.40
N SER A 236 -15.41 -5.89 -12.17
CA SER A 236 -15.12 -4.50 -12.55
C SER A 236 -15.77 -3.49 -11.57
N HIS A 237 -15.49 -2.20 -11.71
CA HIS A 237 -16.07 -1.17 -10.83
C HIS A 237 -17.61 -1.17 -10.76
N ASN A 238 -18.30 -1.49 -11.87
CA ASN A 238 -19.77 -1.57 -11.91
C ASN A 238 -20.32 -2.89 -11.38
N SER A 239 -19.47 -3.85 -11.03
CA SER A 239 -19.89 -5.16 -10.53
C SER A 239 -19.92 -5.25 -9.01
N ILE A 240 -19.32 -4.28 -8.30
CA ILE A 240 -19.30 -4.23 -6.83
C ILE A 240 -20.20 -3.09 -6.38
N GLU A 241 -21.29 -3.44 -5.71
CA GLU A 241 -22.30 -2.50 -5.22
C GLU A 241 -22.33 -2.53 -3.69
N LEU A 242 -22.37 -1.36 -3.07
CA LEU A 242 -22.68 -1.23 -1.66
C LEU A 242 -24.15 -0.84 -1.51
N ARG A 243 -24.91 -1.65 -0.80
CA ARG A 243 -26.34 -1.43 -0.61
C ARG A 243 -26.59 -0.84 0.76
N LYS A 244 -26.62 0.50 0.79
CA LYS A 244 -27.49 1.38 1.61
C LYS A 244 -27.12 2.86 1.37
N MET A 245 -27.67 3.46 0.31
CA MET A 245 -27.34 4.77 -0.33
C MET A 245 -26.24 4.72 -1.40
N ASP A 246 -26.40 5.60 -2.41
CA ASP A 246 -25.60 5.70 -3.63
C ASP A 246 -24.46 6.72 -3.45
N THR A 247 -23.33 6.32 -2.85
CA THR A 247 -22.13 7.18 -2.75
C THR A 247 -21.00 6.75 -3.68
N ALA A 248 -20.07 7.69 -3.91
CA ALA A 248 -18.98 7.58 -4.84
C ALA A 248 -18.01 6.45 -4.48
N SER A 249 -17.76 5.57 -5.44
CA SER A 249 -16.82 4.45 -5.34
C SER A 249 -15.52 4.74 -6.09
N ARG A 250 -14.37 4.41 -5.51
CA ARG A 250 -13.10 4.30 -6.23
C ARG A 250 -12.69 2.83 -6.26
N THR A 251 -12.42 2.29 -7.45
CA THR A 251 -12.02 0.88 -7.62
C THR A 251 -10.54 0.79 -7.98
N ILE A 252 -9.82 -0.11 -7.33
CA ILE A 252 -8.45 -0.47 -7.63
C ILE A 252 -8.47 -1.91 -8.16
N MET A 253 -7.91 -2.10 -9.37
CA MET A 253 -7.81 -3.43 -9.98
C MET A 253 -6.40 -3.97 -9.81
N ASP A 254 -6.29 -5.13 -9.19
CA ASP A 254 -5.07 -5.94 -9.11
C ASP A 254 -5.22 -7.13 -10.07
N SER A 255 -4.09 -7.71 -10.46
CA SER A 255 -3.97 -8.93 -11.27
C SER A 255 -4.84 -10.11 -10.79
N ASN A 256 -5.06 -10.24 -9.47
CA ASN A 256 -5.77 -11.38 -8.87
C ASN A 256 -7.04 -11.01 -8.05
N LYS A 257 -7.26 -9.72 -7.77
CA LYS A 257 -8.41 -9.23 -7.00
C LYS A 257 -8.90 -7.86 -7.46
N SER A 258 -10.17 -7.59 -7.24
CA SER A 258 -10.78 -6.28 -7.47
C SER A 258 -11.23 -5.70 -6.14
N THR A 259 -10.73 -4.52 -5.80
CA THR A 259 -11.01 -3.85 -4.52
C THR A 259 -11.78 -2.57 -4.77
N ALA A 260 -12.97 -2.44 -4.18
CA ALA A 260 -13.76 -1.22 -4.18
C ALA A 260 -13.69 -0.53 -2.81
N LEU A 261 -13.38 0.77 -2.84
CA LEU A 261 -13.44 1.66 -1.68
C LEU A 261 -14.68 2.56 -1.81
N PHE A 262 -15.57 2.47 -0.84
CA PHE A 262 -16.75 3.32 -0.71
C PHE A 262 -16.54 4.31 0.44
N GLU A 263 -16.84 5.58 0.20
CA GLU A 263 -16.81 6.62 1.24
C GLU A 263 -18.20 7.19 1.45
N ILE A 264 -18.63 7.25 2.71
CA ILE A 264 -19.87 7.88 3.15
C ILE A 264 -19.47 9.12 3.95
N PRO A 265 -19.48 10.31 3.34
CA PRO A 265 -19.21 11.55 4.07
C PRO A 265 -20.37 11.92 4.99
N ASP A 266 -20.08 12.69 6.04
CA ASP A 266 -21.06 13.27 6.96
C ASP A 266 -22.06 12.26 7.54
N VAL A 267 -21.54 11.19 8.16
CA VAL A 267 -22.37 10.08 8.61
C VAL A 267 -23.44 10.52 9.63
N THR A 268 -24.67 10.07 9.42
CA THR A 268 -25.83 10.34 10.28
C THR A 268 -26.39 9.06 10.90
N ALA A 269 -27.18 9.19 11.97
CA ALA A 269 -27.86 8.05 12.61
C ALA A 269 -28.78 7.26 11.65
N LEU A 270 -29.24 7.87 10.55
CA LEU A 270 -30.06 7.17 9.53
C LEU A 270 -29.31 6.07 8.78
N GLN A 271 -27.97 6.14 8.75
CA GLN A 271 -27.12 5.16 8.08
C GLN A 271 -26.79 3.96 8.97
N GLU A 272 -27.15 3.99 10.25
CA GLU A 272 -26.95 2.90 11.19
C GLU A 272 -27.74 1.65 10.81
N GLY A 273 -27.15 0.47 11.00
CA GLY A 273 -27.79 -0.84 10.83
C GLY A 273 -27.08 -1.74 9.82
N LEU A 274 -27.81 -2.70 9.25
CA LEU A 274 -27.26 -3.71 8.35
C LEU A 274 -27.04 -3.17 6.93
N TRP A 275 -25.88 -3.44 6.37
CA TRP A 275 -25.43 -3.10 5.01
C TRP A 275 -25.08 -4.38 4.25
N GLU A 276 -25.09 -4.34 2.92
CA GLU A 276 -24.69 -5.46 2.05
C GLU A 276 -23.67 -4.97 1.02
N CYS A 277 -22.49 -5.60 0.95
CA CYS A 277 -21.67 -5.56 -0.26
C CYS A 277 -22.13 -6.69 -1.19
N ARG A 278 -22.45 -6.35 -2.43
CA ARG A 278 -22.88 -7.30 -3.46
C ARG A 278 -21.92 -7.25 -4.64
N VAL A 279 -21.50 -8.42 -5.11
CA VAL A 279 -20.62 -8.56 -6.28
C VAL A 279 -21.32 -9.39 -7.35
N SER A 280 -21.51 -8.81 -8.54
CA SER A 280 -22.29 -9.38 -9.63
C SER A 280 -21.45 -9.51 -10.91
N THR A 281 -21.11 -10.73 -11.33
CA THR A 281 -20.39 -10.97 -12.59
C THR A 281 -21.23 -11.82 -13.54
N ASN A 282 -20.74 -12.01 -14.77
CA ASN A 282 -21.36 -12.92 -15.74
C ASN A 282 -21.39 -14.39 -15.28
N GLY A 283 -20.60 -14.75 -14.25
CA GLY A 283 -20.51 -16.09 -13.67
C GLY A 283 -21.42 -16.32 -12.45
N GLY A 284 -22.07 -15.28 -11.93
CA GLY A 284 -22.97 -15.38 -10.77
C GLY A 284 -22.87 -14.17 -9.85
N GLN A 285 -23.41 -14.30 -8.65
CA GLN A 285 -23.43 -13.24 -7.66
C GLN A 285 -23.03 -13.77 -6.28
N ASP A 286 -22.29 -12.97 -5.53
CA ASP A 286 -22.02 -13.18 -4.11
C ASP A 286 -22.38 -11.92 -3.31
N SER A 287 -22.78 -12.09 -2.06
CA SER A 287 -23.05 -10.96 -1.17
C SER A 287 -22.72 -11.27 0.28
N ARG A 288 -22.14 -10.26 0.95
CA ARG A 288 -21.83 -10.31 2.37
C ARG A 288 -22.39 -9.08 3.07
N LYS A 289 -22.94 -9.30 4.26
CA LYS A 289 -23.56 -8.25 5.06
C LYS A 289 -22.67 -7.86 6.22
N PHE A 290 -22.72 -6.59 6.61
CA PHE A 290 -22.00 -6.04 7.75
C PHE A 290 -22.87 -5.04 8.51
N ASN A 291 -22.56 -4.83 9.78
CA ASN A 291 -23.25 -3.83 10.60
C ASN A 291 -22.45 -2.53 10.66
N LEU A 292 -23.09 -1.42 10.32
CA LEU A 292 -22.56 -0.08 10.56
C LEU A 292 -23.20 0.47 11.83
N THR A 293 -22.37 0.76 12.83
CA THR A 293 -22.81 1.41 14.07
C THR A 293 -22.30 2.84 14.12
N VAL A 294 -23.21 3.77 14.30
CA VAL A 294 -22.90 5.20 14.39
C VAL A 294 -22.89 5.61 15.86
N LYS A 295 -21.82 6.25 16.30
CA LYS A 295 -21.60 6.61 17.70
C LYS A 295 -21.60 8.11 17.92
N GLU A 296 -22.21 8.54 19.01
CA GLU A 296 -22.23 9.94 19.42
C GLU A 296 -20.95 10.29 20.21
N PRO A 297 -20.18 11.31 19.82
CA PRO A 297 -19.01 11.76 20.57
C PRO A 297 -19.36 12.18 22.02
N PRO A 298 -18.51 11.87 23.02
CA PRO A 298 -18.83 12.09 24.42
C PRO A 298 -18.77 13.57 24.82
N VAL A 299 -19.80 14.06 25.53
CA VAL A 299 -19.90 15.45 25.99
C VAL A 299 -20.03 15.50 27.52
N PRO A 300 -19.12 16.19 28.25
CA PRO A 300 -19.27 16.35 29.70
C PRO A 300 -20.55 17.09 30.07
N MET A 301 -21.25 16.58 31.08
CA MET A 301 -22.50 17.18 31.56
C MET A 301 -22.30 18.07 32.79
N THR A 302 -21.22 17.85 33.55
CA THR A 302 -20.89 18.60 34.76
C THR A 302 -19.64 19.45 34.55
N PRO A 303 -19.58 20.66 35.12
CA PRO A 303 -18.36 21.46 35.07
C PRO A 303 -17.23 20.79 35.87
N PRO A 304 -15.96 21.04 35.53
CA PRO A 304 -14.84 20.51 36.29
C PRO A 304 -14.83 21.02 37.73
N LYS A 305 -14.38 20.19 38.68
CA LYS A 305 -14.39 20.51 40.12
C LYS A 305 -12.97 20.70 40.63
N LEU A 306 -12.73 21.82 41.32
CA LEU A 306 -11.46 22.08 41.99
C LEU A 306 -11.34 21.18 43.24
N LEU A 307 -10.27 20.40 43.31
CA LEU A 307 -9.95 19.54 44.45
C LEU A 307 -8.94 20.22 45.38
N GLU A 308 -7.86 20.76 44.81
CA GLU A 308 -6.82 21.49 45.54
C GLU A 308 -6.32 22.68 44.72
N LYS A 309 -5.96 23.77 45.39
CA LYS A 309 -5.29 24.92 44.78
C LYS A 309 -3.99 25.25 45.50
N ARG A 310 -3.03 25.76 44.73
CA ARG A 310 -1.74 26.29 45.18
C ARG A 310 -1.42 27.54 44.35
N SER A 311 -0.33 28.22 44.69
CA SER A 311 0.08 29.46 44.03
C SER A 311 0.37 29.33 42.52
N LYS A 312 0.65 28.13 42.00
CA LYS A 312 0.89 27.91 40.56
C LYS A 312 0.24 26.62 40.02
N GLN A 313 -0.64 25.99 40.81
CA GLN A 313 -1.19 24.68 40.49
C GLN A 313 -2.65 24.57 40.92
N LEU A 314 -3.45 23.85 40.13
CA LEU A 314 -4.82 23.47 40.46
C LEU A 314 -4.96 21.96 40.21
N LEU A 315 -5.41 21.20 41.20
CA LEU A 315 -5.81 19.81 41.04
C LEU A 315 -7.30 19.78 40.72
N VAL A 316 -7.67 19.25 39.56
CA VAL A 316 -9.00 19.34 38.98
C VAL A 316 -9.57 17.95 38.73
N MET A 317 -10.77 17.68 39.25
CA MET A 317 -11.58 16.56 38.80
C MET A 317 -12.31 16.99 37.50
N PRO A 318 -12.01 16.38 36.34
CA PRO A 318 -12.49 16.92 35.07
C PRO A 318 -14.02 16.87 34.91
N MET A 319 -14.66 15.77 35.29
CA MET A 319 -16.13 15.65 35.25
C MET A 319 -16.58 14.46 36.08
N GLU A 320 -17.81 14.50 36.58
CA GLU A 320 -18.49 13.39 37.27
C GLU A 320 -19.27 12.52 36.27
N SER A 321 -19.92 13.14 35.28
CA SER A 321 -20.70 12.44 34.25
C SER A 321 -20.56 13.06 32.85
N TYR A 322 -20.89 12.28 31.83
CA TYR A 322 -20.91 12.69 30.42
C TYR A 322 -22.08 12.00 29.69
N ARG A 323 -22.51 12.56 28.56
CA ARG A 323 -23.46 11.96 27.61
C ARG A 323 -22.73 11.52 26.33
N GLY A 324 -23.39 10.74 25.48
CA GLY A 324 -22.79 10.16 24.27
C GLY A 324 -22.15 8.79 24.55
N ASP A 325 -21.48 8.25 23.54
CA ASP A 325 -20.98 6.88 23.56
C ASP A 325 -19.51 6.78 24.02
N GLY A 326 -19.23 5.72 24.80
CA GLY A 326 -17.86 5.33 25.16
C GLY A 326 -17.17 4.46 24.09
N PRO A 327 -15.92 4.01 24.35
CA PRO A 327 -15.08 4.34 25.51
C PRO A 327 -14.39 5.71 25.37
N ILE A 328 -14.13 6.38 26.49
CA ILE A 328 -13.32 7.62 26.49
C ILE A 328 -11.84 7.23 26.45
N ILE A 329 -11.12 7.71 25.44
CA ILE A 329 -9.67 7.52 25.31
C ILE A 329 -8.86 8.76 25.72
N SER A 330 -9.49 9.93 25.68
CA SER A 330 -8.84 11.19 26.03
C SER A 330 -9.77 12.08 26.86
N THR A 331 -9.21 12.68 27.91
CA THR A 331 -9.84 13.73 28.70
C THR A 331 -8.93 14.95 28.65
N LYS A 332 -9.33 15.96 27.89
CA LYS A 332 -8.60 17.20 27.63
C LYS A 332 -9.20 18.32 28.48
N LEU A 333 -8.44 18.84 29.43
CA LEU A 333 -8.83 19.99 30.24
C LEU A 333 -8.42 21.27 29.53
N LEU A 334 -9.38 22.13 29.20
CA LEU A 334 -9.19 23.43 28.56
C LEU A 334 -9.15 24.51 29.64
N TYR A 335 -8.21 25.45 29.57
CA TYR A 335 -8.14 26.57 30.51
C TYR A 335 -7.62 27.88 29.87
N LYS A 336 -8.10 29.03 30.33
CA LYS A 336 -7.58 30.36 29.96
C LYS A 336 -7.79 31.38 31.09
N PRO A 337 -6.92 32.39 31.27
CA PRO A 337 -7.13 33.43 32.27
C PRO A 337 -8.44 34.21 31.99
N VAL A 338 -9.18 34.56 33.04
CA VAL A 338 -10.46 35.32 32.92
C VAL A 338 -10.24 36.71 32.32
N GLU A 339 -9.12 37.34 32.65
CA GLU A 339 -8.83 38.74 32.29
C GLU A 339 -8.11 38.87 30.95
N SER A 340 -8.16 37.84 30.10
CA SER A 340 -7.39 37.77 28.86
C SER A 340 -8.21 37.17 27.73
N ASP A 341 -8.14 37.78 26.55
CA ASP A 341 -8.71 37.26 25.29
C ASP A 341 -7.84 36.16 24.64
N ASN A 342 -6.90 35.58 25.39
CA ASN A 342 -6.03 34.54 24.87
C ASN A 342 -6.79 33.28 24.45
N ALA A 343 -6.24 32.58 23.46
CA ALA A 343 -6.71 31.25 23.06
C ALA A 343 -6.66 30.25 24.24
N TRP A 344 -7.59 29.29 24.23
CA TRP A 344 -7.64 28.24 25.24
C TRP A 344 -6.35 27.41 25.25
N SER A 345 -5.73 27.29 26.41
CA SER A 345 -4.68 26.29 26.65
C SER A 345 -5.32 24.93 26.97
N SER A 346 -4.61 23.83 26.72
CA SER A 346 -5.15 22.50 26.99
C SER A 346 -4.12 21.55 27.62
N ILE A 347 -4.60 20.61 28.43
CA ILE A 347 -3.80 19.51 28.97
C ILE A 347 -4.60 18.21 28.92
N ILE A 348 -3.96 17.11 28.52
CA ILE A 348 -4.56 15.77 28.56
C ILE A 348 -3.99 15.03 29.77
N GLY A 349 -4.84 14.33 30.53
CA GLY A 349 -4.41 13.56 31.69
C GLY A 349 -5.45 12.56 32.18
N LYS A 350 -5.01 11.62 33.03
CA LYS A 350 -5.90 10.72 33.76
C LYS A 350 -6.51 11.46 34.95
N LYS A 351 -7.76 11.16 35.31
CA LYS A 351 -8.46 11.80 36.43
C LYS A 351 -7.84 11.39 37.79
N PRO A 352 -7.61 12.31 38.75
CA PRO A 352 -7.74 13.77 38.63
C PRO A 352 -6.55 14.42 37.88
N ILE A 353 -6.81 15.52 37.16
CA ILE A 353 -5.82 16.21 36.32
C ILE A 353 -5.20 17.38 37.09
N THR A 354 -3.88 17.52 37.05
CA THR A 354 -3.18 18.67 37.66
C THR A 354 -2.82 19.71 36.60
N LEU A 355 -3.39 20.91 36.70
CA LEU A 355 -2.92 22.11 36.00
C LEU A 355 -1.70 22.66 36.74
N MET A 356 -0.61 22.89 36.01
CA MET A 356 0.66 23.39 36.57
C MET A 356 1.12 24.63 35.81
N ASN A 357 2.09 25.34 36.38
CA ASN A 357 2.69 26.56 35.80
C ASN A 357 1.70 27.72 35.60
N LEU A 358 0.63 27.77 36.41
CA LEU A 358 -0.34 28.86 36.40
C LEU A 358 0.25 30.10 37.08
N LYS A 359 -0.28 31.28 36.71
CA LYS A 359 0.06 32.54 37.38
C LYS A 359 -0.57 32.55 38.78
N PRO A 360 0.14 32.98 39.83
CA PRO A 360 -0.44 33.18 41.16
C PRO A 360 -1.56 34.22 41.17
N SER A 361 -2.50 34.10 42.11
CA SER A 361 -3.64 35.03 42.27
C SER A 361 -4.35 35.34 40.95
N THR A 362 -4.54 34.32 40.11
CA THR A 362 -5.13 34.48 38.78
C THR A 362 -6.34 33.55 38.65
N ARG A 363 -7.45 34.10 38.16
CA ARG A 363 -8.67 33.36 37.85
C ARG A 363 -8.60 32.79 36.44
N TYR A 364 -9.02 31.55 36.28
CA TYR A 364 -9.02 30.81 35.02
C TYR A 364 -10.41 30.28 34.70
N HIS A 365 -10.89 30.50 33.49
CA HIS A 365 -11.95 29.66 32.91
C HIS A 365 -11.37 28.27 32.69
N VAL A 366 -12.09 27.23 33.10
CA VAL A 366 -11.72 25.82 32.96
C VAL A 366 -12.91 25.04 32.42
N SER A 367 -12.70 24.29 31.35
CA SER A 367 -13.67 23.40 30.72
C SER A 367 -13.01 22.06 30.39
N VAL A 368 -13.81 21.06 30.01
CA VAL A 368 -13.33 19.71 29.69
C VAL A 368 -13.86 19.31 28.33
N GLN A 369 -13.04 18.63 27.56
CA GLN A 369 -13.39 18.04 26.29
C GLN A 369 -13.00 16.55 26.32
N LEU A 370 -13.89 15.68 25.84
CA LEU A 370 -13.66 14.24 25.84
C LEU A 370 -13.53 13.76 24.40
N SER A 371 -12.76 12.69 24.21
CA SER A 371 -12.63 12.05 22.91
C SER A 371 -12.81 10.54 23.03
N ARG A 372 -13.53 9.97 22.07
CA ARG A 372 -13.63 8.52 21.82
C ARG A 372 -12.80 8.13 20.59
N PRO A 373 -12.52 6.83 20.36
CA PRO A 373 -11.78 6.38 19.19
C PRO A 373 -12.44 6.80 17.86
N GLY A 374 -11.61 6.94 16.82
CA GLY A 374 -12.04 7.19 15.46
C GLY A 374 -12.14 8.67 15.06
N GLU A 375 -12.17 8.91 13.76
CA GLU A 375 -12.36 10.24 13.16
C GLU A 375 -13.69 10.86 13.63
N GLY A 376 -13.70 12.16 13.94
CA GLY A 376 -14.88 12.83 14.50
C GLY A 376 -15.24 12.44 15.95
N GLY A 377 -14.40 11.66 16.63
CA GLY A 377 -14.66 11.20 18.00
C GLY A 377 -14.43 12.25 19.09
N GLU A 378 -13.94 13.45 18.75
CA GLU A 378 -13.82 14.57 19.69
C GLU A 378 -15.19 15.18 19.97
N GLY A 379 -15.67 15.07 21.20
CA GLY A 379 -16.90 15.71 21.64
C GLY A 379 -16.71 17.21 21.83
N VAL A 380 -17.83 17.93 21.90
CA VAL A 380 -17.81 19.37 22.21
C VAL A 380 -17.40 19.61 23.67
N PRO A 381 -16.73 20.74 23.97
CA PRO A 381 -16.42 21.10 25.35
C PRO A 381 -17.66 21.18 26.23
N GLY A 382 -17.53 20.68 27.45
CA GLY A 382 -18.57 20.74 28.48
C GLY A 382 -18.70 22.12 29.14
N PRO A 383 -19.59 22.24 30.14
CA PRO A 383 -19.80 23.50 30.84
C PRO A 383 -18.52 24.01 31.52
N GLU A 384 -18.30 25.32 31.42
CA GLU A 384 -17.13 26.00 31.97
C GLU A 384 -17.31 26.35 33.46
N THR A 385 -16.21 26.47 34.19
CA THR A 385 -16.19 27.03 35.56
C THR A 385 -14.97 27.93 35.76
N ILE A 386 -15.01 28.78 36.78
CA ILE A 386 -13.87 29.63 37.15
C ILE A 386 -13.13 29.01 38.34
N MET A 387 -11.81 28.89 38.22
CA MET A 387 -10.93 28.42 39.29
C MET A 387 -9.82 29.43 39.54
N GLU A 388 -9.38 29.59 40.79
CA GLU A 388 -8.41 30.60 41.18
C GLU A 388 -7.19 29.97 41.87
N THR A 389 -6.00 30.39 41.44
CA THR A 389 -4.73 30.03 42.10
C THR A 389 -4.50 30.89 43.34
N ASP A 390 -3.84 30.33 44.34
CA ASP A 390 -3.52 31.09 45.55
C ASP A 390 -2.48 32.19 45.30
N CYS A 391 -2.36 33.12 46.25
CA CYS A 391 -1.25 34.05 46.28
C CYS A 391 0.09 33.31 46.52
N PRO A 392 1.22 33.85 46.04
CA PRO A 392 2.53 33.29 46.35
C PRO A 392 2.73 33.29 47.87
N GLN A 393 2.92 32.12 48.48
CA GLN A 393 3.26 32.06 49.91
C GLN A 393 4.63 32.72 50.14
N THR A 394 4.67 33.72 51.01
CA THR A 394 5.91 34.28 51.54
C THR A 394 6.58 33.22 52.40
N ILE A 395 7.72 32.69 51.95
CA ILE A 395 8.55 31.80 52.77
C ILE A 395 9.28 32.67 53.80
N LEU A 396 8.79 32.70 55.04
CA LEU A 396 9.61 33.07 56.20
C LEU A 396 10.50 31.86 56.53
N GLN A 397 11.82 31.99 56.37
CA GLN A 397 12.81 31.01 56.81
C GLN A 397 13.53 31.53 58.07
N PHE A 398 13.95 30.71 59.02
CA PHE A 398 13.19 30.02 60.10
C PHE A 398 14.08 30.17 61.39
N ASN A 399 13.57 29.98 62.61
CA ASN A 399 14.42 29.99 63.81
C ASN A 399 15.53 28.91 63.70
N SER A 400 16.76 29.32 64.02
CA SER A 400 18.03 28.57 64.09
C SER A 400 18.95 28.63 62.84
N GLY A 401 19.84 29.63 62.85
CA GLY A 401 21.27 29.37 62.99
C GLY A 401 21.99 28.66 61.84
N THR A 402 21.98 29.29 60.67
CA THR A 402 23.09 29.47 59.72
C THR A 402 24.30 28.51 59.78
N LEU A 403 24.32 27.50 58.90
CA LEU A 403 25.51 27.22 58.09
C LEU A 403 25.13 27.45 56.63
N THR A 404 25.74 28.47 56.04
CA THR A 404 25.54 28.95 54.67
C THR A 404 25.86 27.89 53.63
N LEU A 405 24.87 27.55 52.78
CA LEU A 405 25.12 27.01 51.45
C LEU A 405 24.32 27.85 50.44
N THR A 406 25.02 28.80 49.84
CA THR A 406 24.52 29.75 48.85
C THR A 406 24.07 29.01 47.59
N ARG A 407 22.76 28.98 47.29
CA ARG A 407 22.24 28.57 45.97
C ARG A 407 21.83 29.80 45.16
N ARG A 408 22.46 29.93 44.00
CA ARG A 408 22.32 31.02 43.02
C ARG A 408 20.90 31.08 42.41
N PRO A 409 20.46 32.24 41.89
CA PRO A 409 19.15 32.41 41.23
C PRO A 409 19.08 31.66 39.90
N LYS A 410 17.89 31.16 39.51
CA LYS A 410 17.61 30.70 38.14
C LYS A 410 17.49 31.91 37.19
N PRO A 411 18.18 31.95 36.03
CA PRO A 411 18.14 33.09 35.12
C PRO A 411 16.86 33.12 34.27
N THR A 412 16.48 34.32 33.83
CA THR A 412 15.56 34.59 32.72
C THR A 412 16.01 33.89 31.43
N PRO A 413 15.11 33.45 30.52
CA PRO A 413 15.52 32.81 29.28
C PRO A 413 16.23 33.83 28.39
N GLU A 414 17.54 33.66 28.23
CA GLU A 414 18.33 34.36 27.24
C GLU A 414 17.89 33.94 25.83
N PRO A 415 17.96 34.84 24.82
CA PRO A 415 17.73 34.47 23.44
C PRO A 415 18.70 33.35 23.02
N LEU A 416 18.18 32.31 22.37
CA LEU A 416 18.98 31.16 21.92
C LEU A 416 20.07 31.65 20.97
N THR A 417 21.33 31.61 21.42
CA THR A 417 22.48 32.03 20.62
C THR A 417 23.09 30.81 19.95
N TYR A 418 23.06 30.78 18.61
CA TYR A 418 23.67 29.73 17.80
C TYR A 418 24.64 30.33 16.77
N PRO A 419 25.65 29.58 16.29
CA PRO A 419 26.53 30.07 15.24
C PRO A 419 25.73 30.30 13.94
N ILE A 420 25.64 31.55 13.50
CA ILE A 420 24.93 31.92 12.28
C ILE A 420 25.82 31.57 11.08
N LEU A 421 25.21 30.96 10.06
CA LEU A 421 25.84 30.74 8.76
C LEU A 421 25.25 31.71 7.73
N GLU A 422 26.12 32.32 6.93
CA GLU A 422 25.67 33.12 5.79
C GLU A 422 25.20 32.17 4.67
N TRP A 423 24.08 32.52 4.02
CA TRP A 423 23.50 31.68 2.98
C TRP A 423 24.45 31.48 1.79
N GLU A 424 25.24 32.51 1.46
CA GLU A 424 26.21 32.51 0.37
C GLU A 424 27.41 31.60 0.63
N ASP A 425 27.67 31.27 1.89
CA ASP A 425 28.77 30.41 2.31
C ASP A 425 28.40 28.92 2.29
N ILE A 426 27.16 28.59 1.92
CA ILE A 426 26.65 27.23 1.82
C ILE A 426 26.56 26.81 0.35
N LYS A 427 27.33 25.78 -0.03
CA LYS A 427 27.20 25.12 -1.33
C LYS A 427 26.60 23.73 -1.16
N PHE A 428 25.33 23.59 -1.51
CA PHE A 428 24.62 22.31 -1.51
C PHE A 428 25.18 21.33 -2.55
N GLU A 429 25.25 20.06 -2.17
CA GLU A 429 25.63 18.91 -2.99
C GLU A 429 24.43 17.94 -3.07
N ASP A 430 24.68 16.64 -2.93
CA ASP A 430 23.67 15.61 -3.04
C ASP A 430 22.78 15.49 -1.79
N VAL A 431 21.53 15.09 -2.00
CA VAL A 431 20.65 14.63 -0.93
C VAL A 431 21.19 13.31 -0.39
N ILE A 432 21.47 13.24 0.91
CA ILE A 432 22.08 12.07 1.56
C ILE A 432 21.12 11.33 2.49
N GLY A 433 19.96 11.91 2.77
CA GLY A 433 18.91 11.26 3.55
C GLY A 433 17.58 11.97 3.39
N GLU A 434 16.50 11.20 3.32
CA GLU A 434 15.15 11.72 3.26
C GLU A 434 14.27 10.92 4.23
N GLY A 435 13.57 11.62 5.12
CA GLY A 435 12.68 11.01 6.10
C GLY A 435 11.30 11.68 6.11
N ASN A 436 10.47 11.25 7.07
CA ASN A 436 9.14 11.84 7.29
C ASN A 436 9.20 13.30 7.73
N PHE A 437 10.24 13.68 8.47
CA PHE A 437 10.35 15.00 9.10
C PHE A 437 11.08 16.03 8.23
N GLY A 438 11.89 15.59 7.26
CA GLY A 438 12.76 16.50 6.53
C GLY A 438 13.70 15.82 5.56
N GLN A 439 14.57 16.63 4.96
CA GLN A 439 15.64 16.19 4.07
C GLN A 439 17.00 16.57 4.66
N VAL A 440 17.99 15.71 4.45
CA VAL A 440 19.38 15.95 4.81
C VAL A 440 20.19 16.02 3.51
N ILE A 441 20.88 17.15 3.32
CA ILE A 441 21.64 17.46 2.11
C ILE A 441 23.11 17.59 2.51
N LYS A 442 24.02 16.94 1.79
CA LYS A 442 25.45 17.19 1.95
C LYS A 442 25.77 18.58 1.41
N ALA A 443 26.62 19.32 2.10
CA ALA A 443 27.04 20.64 1.67
C ALA A 443 28.51 20.91 1.98
N MET A 444 29.11 21.80 1.20
CA MET A 444 30.39 22.41 1.51
C MET A 444 30.13 23.79 2.12
N ILE A 445 30.56 23.98 3.36
CA ILE A 445 30.40 25.24 4.10
C ILE A 445 31.74 25.96 4.17
N LYS A 446 31.73 27.26 3.90
CA LYS A 446 32.85 28.15 4.14
C LYS A 446 32.64 28.86 5.48
N LYS A 447 33.45 28.53 6.49
CA LYS A 447 33.37 29.14 7.82
C LYS A 447 34.76 29.56 8.28
N ASP A 448 34.89 30.80 8.73
CA ASP A 448 36.17 31.36 9.21
C ASP A 448 37.33 31.21 8.20
N GLY A 449 37.02 31.29 6.90
CA GLY A 449 37.98 31.12 5.81
C GLY A 449 38.31 29.67 5.43
N ASN A 450 37.85 28.68 6.19
CA ASN A 450 38.06 27.26 5.93
C ASN A 450 36.84 26.64 5.23
N LYS A 451 37.08 25.69 4.32
CA LYS A 451 36.03 24.87 3.71
C LYS A 451 35.92 23.56 4.46
N MET A 452 34.69 23.15 4.79
CA MET A 452 34.41 21.89 5.45
C MET A 452 33.13 21.25 4.91
N SER A 453 33.09 19.92 4.94
CA SER A 453 31.87 19.16 4.62
C SER A 453 30.91 19.18 5.80
N ALA A 454 29.62 19.37 5.51
CA ALA A 454 28.54 19.41 6.47
C ALA A 454 27.34 18.61 5.96
N ALA A 455 26.49 18.17 6.88
CA ALA A 455 25.15 17.71 6.57
C ALA A 455 24.16 18.81 6.99
N ILE A 456 23.33 19.25 6.05
CA ILE A 456 22.30 20.27 6.28
C ILE A 456 20.95 19.58 6.42
N LYS A 457 20.36 19.69 7.60
CA LYS A 457 19.00 19.22 7.88
C LYS A 457 18.03 20.37 7.62
N MET A 458 16.92 20.08 6.95
CA MET A 458 15.84 21.03 6.69
C MET A 458 14.48 20.31 6.66
N LEU A 459 13.40 21.03 6.97
CA LEU A 459 12.03 20.50 6.92
C LEU A 459 11.47 20.50 5.48
N LYS A 460 10.52 19.61 5.20
CA LYS A 460 9.75 19.60 3.94
C LYS A 460 8.68 20.69 3.93
N GLU A 461 8.21 21.10 2.75
CA GLU A 461 7.21 22.18 2.59
C GLU A 461 5.89 21.95 3.35
N PHE A 462 5.55 20.69 3.66
CA PHE A 462 4.30 20.30 4.34
C PHE A 462 4.50 19.89 5.80
N ALA A 463 5.61 20.30 6.44
CA ALA A 463 5.89 19.96 7.85
C ALA A 463 4.85 20.58 8.81
N SER A 464 4.46 19.83 9.83
CA SER A 464 3.48 20.29 10.83
C SER A 464 4.11 21.25 11.84
N GLU A 465 3.31 22.04 12.55
CA GLU A 465 3.81 22.91 13.64
C GLU A 465 4.58 22.13 14.74
N ASN A 466 4.24 20.86 14.96
CA ASN A 466 4.99 20.00 15.87
C ASN A 466 6.39 19.69 15.32
N ASP A 467 6.49 19.40 14.02
CA ASP A 467 7.77 19.12 13.36
C ASP A 467 8.68 20.36 13.41
N HIS A 468 8.11 21.55 13.21
CA HIS A 468 8.82 22.82 13.39
C HIS A 468 9.35 23.01 14.82
N ARG A 469 8.56 22.67 15.85
CA ARG A 469 8.99 22.75 17.26
C ARG A 469 10.05 21.73 17.61
N ASP A 470 9.91 20.49 17.16
CA ASP A 470 10.89 19.43 17.44
C ASP A 470 12.22 19.71 16.72
N PHE A 471 12.16 20.23 15.49
CA PHE A 471 13.33 20.65 14.73
C PHE A 471 14.06 21.87 15.34
N ALA A 472 13.32 22.88 15.81
CA ALA A 472 13.91 23.99 16.57
C ALA A 472 14.48 23.52 17.92
N GLY A 473 13.83 22.56 18.57
CA GLY A 473 14.31 21.93 19.80
C GLY A 473 15.63 21.18 19.60
N GLU A 474 15.83 20.54 18.45
CA GLU A 474 17.10 19.89 18.09
C GLU A 474 18.25 20.90 18.03
N LEU A 475 18.05 22.07 17.42
CA LEU A 475 19.03 23.17 17.42
C LEU A 475 19.37 23.60 18.86
N GLU A 476 18.35 23.81 19.70
CA GLU A 476 18.55 24.21 21.09
C GLU A 476 19.36 23.18 21.90
N VAL A 477 19.07 21.89 21.72
CA VAL A 477 19.82 20.81 22.37
C VAL A 477 21.28 20.83 21.93
N LEU A 478 21.54 20.86 20.61
CA LEU A 478 22.91 20.87 20.09
C LEU A 478 23.71 22.09 20.55
N CYS A 479 23.10 23.27 20.64
CA CYS A 479 23.74 24.46 21.20
C CYS A 479 24.15 24.28 22.67
N LYS A 480 23.26 23.71 23.49
CA LYS A 480 23.52 23.53 24.93
C LYS A 480 24.53 22.42 25.21
N LEU A 481 24.56 21.39 24.38
CA LEU A 481 25.52 20.29 24.50
C LEU A 481 26.94 20.74 24.13
N GLY A 482 27.09 21.68 23.20
CA GLY A 482 28.40 22.11 22.72
C GLY A 482 29.14 20.98 22.01
N GLN A 483 30.48 21.07 21.98
CA GLN A 483 31.30 20.10 21.26
C GLN A 483 31.64 18.89 22.12
N HIS A 484 31.43 17.69 21.56
CA HIS A 484 31.87 16.44 22.17
C HIS A 484 32.26 15.44 21.06
N PRO A 485 33.33 14.63 21.23
CA PRO A 485 33.81 13.72 20.18
C PRO A 485 32.77 12.68 19.75
N ASN A 486 31.96 12.19 20.70
CA ASN A 486 30.95 11.14 20.47
C ASN A 486 29.50 11.67 20.37
N ILE A 487 29.32 12.96 20.10
CA ILE A 487 28.03 13.57 19.77
C ILE A 487 28.19 14.30 18.45
N ILE A 488 27.18 14.26 17.58
CA ILE A 488 27.22 15.00 16.32
C ILE A 488 27.23 16.50 16.61
N ASN A 489 28.22 17.22 16.09
CA ASN A 489 28.44 18.61 16.46
C ASN A 489 27.68 19.57 15.54
N LEU A 490 27.13 20.64 16.12
CA LEU A 490 26.57 21.76 15.37
C LEU A 490 27.69 22.61 14.76
N ILE A 491 27.64 22.82 13.46
CA ILE A 491 28.50 23.78 12.75
C ILE A 491 27.87 25.17 12.83
N GLY A 492 26.56 25.26 12.57
CA GLY A 492 25.76 26.48 12.66
C GLY A 492 24.36 26.29 12.09
N ALA A 493 23.60 27.37 12.04
CA ALA A 493 22.27 27.38 11.42
C ALA A 493 22.06 28.68 10.63
N CYS A 494 21.19 28.62 9.62
CA CYS A 494 20.76 29.81 8.89
C CYS A 494 19.26 29.76 8.63
N GLU A 495 18.65 30.94 8.54
CA GLU A 495 17.28 31.11 8.09
C GLU A 495 17.29 31.78 6.71
N ASN A 496 16.66 31.15 5.73
CA ASN A 496 16.54 31.72 4.39
C ASN A 496 15.13 31.48 3.83
N ARG A 497 14.51 32.55 3.33
CA ARG A 497 13.13 32.56 2.78
C ARG A 497 12.09 31.93 3.72
N GLY A 498 12.26 32.09 5.03
CA GLY A 498 11.35 31.54 6.05
C GLY A 498 11.59 30.09 6.44
N TYR A 499 12.64 29.45 5.91
CA TYR A 499 13.04 28.08 6.27
C TYR A 499 14.31 28.07 7.12
N LEU A 500 14.32 27.25 8.16
CA LEU A 500 15.48 27.00 9.02
C LEU A 500 16.32 25.84 8.45
N TYR A 501 17.64 26.05 8.39
CA TYR A 501 18.62 25.07 7.96
C TYR A 501 19.62 24.85 9.10
N ILE A 502 19.77 23.61 9.54
CA ILE A 502 20.72 23.26 10.61
C ILE A 502 21.90 22.51 9.97
N ALA A 503 23.09 23.09 10.04
CA ALA A 503 24.31 22.47 9.57
C ALA A 503 25.02 21.74 10.72
N ILE A 504 25.16 20.43 10.57
CA ILE A 504 25.89 19.55 11.49
C ILE A 504 27.12 18.95 10.81
N GLU A 505 28.05 18.46 11.62
CA GLU A 505 29.20 17.69 11.18
C GLU A 505 28.78 16.55 10.23
N TYR A 506 29.51 16.39 9.12
CA TYR A 506 29.26 15.31 8.16
C TYR A 506 29.92 14.02 8.62
N ALA A 507 29.14 12.93 8.69
CA ALA A 507 29.63 11.60 9.01
C ALA A 507 29.73 10.74 7.73
N PRO A 508 30.94 10.48 7.20
CA PRO A 508 31.12 9.91 5.87
C PRO A 508 30.64 8.47 5.72
N TYR A 509 30.53 7.71 6.82
CA TYR A 509 30.12 6.30 6.78
C TYR A 509 28.63 6.08 7.06
N GLY A 510 27.86 7.15 7.24
CA GLY A 510 26.41 7.09 7.48
C GLY A 510 26.06 6.61 8.89
N ASN A 511 24.85 6.04 9.04
CA ASN A 511 24.39 5.51 10.32
C ASN A 511 25.01 4.14 10.65
N LEU A 512 25.15 3.85 11.95
CA LEU A 512 25.80 2.67 12.47
C LEU A 512 25.04 1.39 12.13
N LEU A 513 23.70 1.41 12.07
CA LEU A 513 22.90 0.24 11.70
C LEU A 513 23.25 -0.26 10.29
N ASP A 514 23.22 0.63 9.30
CA ASP A 514 23.58 0.30 7.92
C ASP A 514 25.05 -0.08 7.80
N PHE A 515 25.94 0.58 8.56
CA PHE A 515 27.36 0.27 8.58
C PHE A 515 27.62 -1.15 9.12
N LEU A 516 26.93 -1.55 10.19
CA LEU A 516 26.99 -2.90 10.75
C LEU A 516 26.47 -3.94 9.75
N ARG A 517 25.35 -3.67 9.07
CA ARG A 517 24.78 -4.59 8.07
C ARG A 517 25.69 -4.77 6.87
N LYS A 518 26.28 -3.67 6.36
CA LYS A 518 27.27 -3.73 5.26
C LYS A 518 28.51 -4.54 5.63
N SER A 519 28.83 -4.66 6.92
CA SER A 519 29.95 -5.48 7.38
C SER A 519 29.72 -6.99 7.28
N ARG A 520 28.46 -7.45 7.13
CA ARG A 520 28.07 -8.87 7.05
C ARG A 520 28.59 -9.55 5.78
N VAL A 521 29.89 -9.84 5.78
CA VAL A 521 30.61 -10.26 4.58
C VAL A 521 30.19 -11.62 4.05
N LEU A 522 29.59 -12.50 4.88
CA LEU A 522 29.02 -13.75 4.38
C LEU A 522 27.79 -13.52 3.49
N GLU A 523 27.08 -12.39 3.65
CA GLU A 523 25.96 -11.98 2.78
C GLU A 523 26.46 -11.13 1.60
N THR A 524 27.39 -10.20 1.83
CA THR A 524 27.83 -9.24 0.80
C THR A 524 28.96 -9.75 -0.10
N ASP A 525 29.88 -10.57 0.41
CA ASP A 525 30.97 -11.21 -0.35
C ASP A 525 31.29 -12.61 0.24
N PRO A 526 30.49 -13.64 -0.09
CA PRO A 526 30.65 -14.98 0.47
C PRO A 526 31.99 -15.64 0.13
N ALA A 527 32.66 -15.21 -0.96
CA ALA A 527 33.95 -15.75 -1.36
C ALA A 527 35.05 -15.26 -0.40
N PHE A 528 35.11 -13.94 -0.17
CA PHE A 528 36.01 -13.35 0.81
C PHE A 528 35.77 -13.91 2.21
N ALA A 529 34.51 -14.04 2.61
CA ALA A 529 34.12 -14.58 3.92
C ALA A 529 34.70 -15.97 4.18
N LYS A 530 34.56 -16.88 3.20
CA LYS A 530 35.05 -18.27 3.28
C LYS A 530 36.57 -18.34 3.23
N GLU A 531 37.20 -17.55 2.37
CA GLU A 531 38.66 -17.49 2.23
C GLU A 531 39.32 -17.02 3.54
N HIS A 532 38.76 -15.98 4.16
CA HIS A 532 39.32 -15.38 5.37
C HIS A 532 38.72 -15.94 6.67
N GLY A 533 37.77 -16.89 6.56
CA GLY A 533 37.12 -17.52 7.70
C GLY A 533 36.35 -16.55 8.63
N THR A 534 35.84 -15.44 8.10
CA THR A 534 35.22 -14.37 8.89
C THR A 534 33.78 -14.07 8.47
N ALA A 535 32.93 -13.79 9.45
CA ALA A 535 31.55 -13.37 9.30
C ALA A 535 31.41 -11.84 9.20
N SER A 536 32.44 -11.03 9.45
CA SER A 536 32.35 -9.61 9.12
C SER A 536 33.69 -8.97 8.85
N THR A 537 33.66 -7.82 8.16
CA THR A 537 34.82 -6.96 7.94
C THR A 537 35.23 -6.18 9.20
N LEU A 538 34.34 -6.08 10.20
CA LEU A 538 34.61 -5.47 11.50
C LEU A 538 35.16 -6.48 12.49
N THR A 539 36.12 -6.01 13.28
CA THR A 539 36.75 -6.75 14.37
C THR A 539 35.99 -6.58 15.69
N SER A 540 36.21 -7.51 16.63
CA SER A 540 35.68 -7.36 18.01
C SER A 540 36.09 -6.05 18.67
N GLN A 541 37.30 -5.54 18.40
CA GLN A 541 37.79 -4.30 18.98
C GLN A 541 37.05 -3.08 18.43
N GLN A 542 36.72 -3.07 17.13
CA GLN A 542 35.94 -1.98 16.54
C GLN A 542 34.49 -1.97 17.06
N LEU A 543 33.85 -3.13 17.20
CA LEU A 543 32.50 -3.22 17.78
C LEU A 543 32.47 -2.75 19.23
N LEU A 544 33.48 -3.11 20.03
CA LEU A 544 33.63 -2.59 21.39
C LEU A 544 33.91 -1.09 21.39
N GLN A 545 34.74 -0.58 20.47
CA GLN A 545 34.99 0.87 20.36
C GLN A 545 33.70 1.65 20.09
N PHE A 546 32.85 1.19 19.17
CA PHE A 546 31.53 1.83 18.96
C PHE A 546 30.69 1.84 20.23
N SER A 547 30.74 0.76 21.01
CA SER A 547 30.02 0.66 22.29
C SER A 547 30.57 1.65 23.32
N VAL A 548 31.90 1.78 23.41
CA VAL A 548 32.61 2.73 24.29
C VAL A 548 32.28 4.17 23.90
N ASP A 549 32.33 4.49 22.61
CA ASP A 549 32.02 5.81 22.06
C ASP A 549 30.60 6.24 22.41
N VAL A 550 29.61 5.37 22.16
CA VAL A 550 28.20 5.67 22.49
C VAL A 550 28.00 5.78 24.00
N ALA A 551 28.61 4.90 24.81
CA ALA A 551 28.51 5.01 26.27
C ALA A 551 29.12 6.32 26.79
N THR A 552 30.24 6.76 26.21
CA THR A 552 30.92 8.01 26.57
C THR A 552 30.09 9.24 26.18
N GLY A 553 29.50 9.24 24.99
CA GLY A 553 28.56 10.29 24.57
C GLY A 553 27.30 10.35 25.46
N MET A 554 26.72 9.20 25.80
CA MET A 554 25.54 9.13 26.68
C MET A 554 25.86 9.52 28.13
N HIS A 555 27.06 9.21 28.62
CA HIS A 555 27.54 9.71 29.90
C HIS A 555 27.55 11.24 29.91
N TYR A 556 28.15 11.85 28.90
CA TYR A 556 28.18 13.32 28.75
C TYR A 556 26.76 13.92 28.67
N LEU A 557 25.86 13.32 27.88
CA LEU A 557 24.46 13.74 27.81
C LEU A 557 23.78 13.69 29.18
N SER A 558 23.97 12.59 29.92
CA SER A 558 23.36 12.40 31.23
C SER A 558 23.90 13.38 32.28
N ASP A 559 25.20 13.70 32.24
CA ASP A 559 25.84 14.70 33.11
C ASP A 559 25.32 16.12 32.84
N LYS A 560 24.98 16.39 31.57
CA LYS A 560 24.30 17.63 31.16
C LYS A 560 22.79 17.61 31.42
N GLN A 561 22.27 16.57 32.07
CA GLN A 561 20.85 16.37 32.39
C GLN A 561 19.94 16.29 31.15
N PHE A 562 20.45 15.76 30.04
CA PHE A 562 19.66 15.45 28.85
C PHE A 562 19.25 13.98 28.83
N ILE A 563 18.03 13.74 28.35
CA ILE A 563 17.51 12.40 28.05
C ILE A 563 17.31 12.32 26.54
N HIS A 564 17.89 11.29 25.91
CA HIS A 564 17.85 11.10 24.46
C HIS A 564 16.50 10.56 23.96
N ARG A 565 15.95 9.54 24.64
CA ARG A 565 14.64 8.90 24.38
C ARG A 565 14.47 8.08 23.10
N ASP A 566 15.43 8.14 22.20
CA ASP A 566 15.43 7.33 20.98
C ASP A 566 16.85 6.87 20.61
N LEU A 567 17.57 6.37 21.61
CA LEU A 567 18.91 5.82 21.39
C LEU A 567 18.79 4.46 20.69
N ALA A 568 19.29 4.37 19.46
CA ALA A 568 19.30 3.17 18.63
C ALA A 568 20.45 3.24 17.62
N ALA A 569 20.88 2.12 17.05
CA ALA A 569 21.99 2.12 16.08
C ALA A 569 21.71 3.00 14.84
N ARG A 570 20.44 3.14 14.43
CA ARG A 570 20.04 4.05 13.33
C ARG A 570 20.26 5.54 13.63
N ASN A 571 20.30 5.91 14.92
CA ASN A 571 20.52 7.29 15.40
C ASN A 571 21.96 7.52 15.88
N VAL A 572 22.88 6.60 15.55
CA VAL A 572 24.33 6.78 15.75
C VAL A 572 24.97 6.90 14.38
N LEU A 573 25.80 7.91 14.17
CA LEU A 573 26.55 8.14 12.94
C LEU A 573 28.00 7.68 13.10
N VAL A 574 28.61 7.20 12.02
CA VAL A 574 30.02 6.79 11.99
C VAL A 574 30.83 7.85 11.26
N GLY A 575 31.61 8.60 12.04
CA GLY A 575 32.45 9.71 11.60
C GLY A 575 33.81 9.27 11.06
N ASP A 576 34.67 10.27 10.83
CA ASP A 576 36.08 10.03 10.49
C ASP A 576 36.77 9.16 11.54
N ASN A 577 37.74 8.35 11.09
CA ASN A 577 38.48 7.39 11.92
C ASN A 577 37.58 6.37 12.65
N LEU A 578 36.37 6.11 12.14
CA LEU A 578 35.38 5.19 12.72
C LEU A 578 34.93 5.61 14.13
N VAL A 579 34.88 6.91 14.43
CA VAL A 579 34.33 7.40 15.71
C VAL A 579 32.82 7.38 15.64
N ALA A 580 32.16 6.69 16.58
CA ALA A 580 30.70 6.72 16.70
C ALA A 580 30.23 8.00 17.40
N LYS A 581 29.21 8.63 16.79
CA LYS A 581 28.63 9.92 17.21
C LYS A 581 27.13 9.80 17.35
N ILE A 582 26.62 10.07 18.54
CA ILE A 582 25.18 10.09 18.82
C ILE A 582 24.53 11.26 18.06
N ALA A 583 23.43 10.99 17.37
CA ALA A 583 22.71 11.94 16.54
C ALA A 583 21.19 11.85 16.77
N ASP A 584 20.45 12.70 16.06
CA ASP A 584 18.99 12.81 16.08
C ASP A 584 18.38 13.12 17.45
N PHE A 585 18.49 14.39 17.85
CA PHE A 585 18.00 14.90 19.13
C PHE A 585 16.54 15.40 19.07
N GLY A 586 15.79 15.08 18.00
CA GLY A 586 14.41 15.58 17.80
C GLY A 586 13.45 15.26 18.95
N LEU A 587 13.69 14.18 19.69
CA LEU A 587 12.91 13.78 20.87
C LEU A 587 13.57 14.12 22.22
N SER A 588 14.78 14.67 22.20
CA SER A 588 15.59 14.96 23.39
C SER A 588 15.10 16.19 24.13
N ARG A 589 15.24 16.20 25.47
CA ARG A 589 14.94 17.38 26.32
C ARG A 589 15.86 17.42 27.54
N GLY A 590 16.08 18.63 28.08
CA GLY A 590 16.87 18.88 29.29
C GLY A 590 16.03 18.84 30.58
N GLU A 591 15.41 17.70 30.89
CA GLU A 591 14.63 17.48 32.11
C GLU A 591 15.01 16.12 32.74
N GLU A 592 15.05 16.00 34.07
CA GLU A 592 15.43 14.76 34.78
C GLU A 592 14.41 13.60 34.59
N VAL A 593 13.14 13.93 34.37
CA VAL A 593 12.04 12.99 34.10
C VAL A 593 11.06 13.64 33.15
N TYR A 594 10.64 12.93 32.11
CA TYR A 594 9.66 13.44 31.16
C TYR A 594 8.54 12.43 30.89
N VAL A 595 7.33 12.98 30.69
CA VAL A 595 6.14 12.22 30.30
C VAL A 595 5.62 12.79 28.98
N LYS A 596 5.69 11.98 27.91
CA LYS A 596 5.18 12.37 26.57
C LYS A 596 3.66 12.49 26.60
N LYS A 597 3.10 13.61 26.11
CA LYS A 597 1.65 13.92 26.11
C LYS A 597 0.96 13.75 24.75
N THR A 598 1.71 13.40 23.69
CA THR A 598 1.26 13.35 22.29
C THR A 598 1.48 11.97 21.66
N MET A 599 0.54 11.52 20.82
CA MET A 599 0.61 10.26 20.07
C MET A 599 1.39 10.45 18.76
N GLY A 600 2.60 9.89 18.69
CA GLY A 600 3.39 9.76 17.45
C GLY A 600 4.03 8.38 17.41
N ARG A 601 4.61 7.97 16.28
CA ARG A 601 5.35 6.69 16.18
C ARG A 601 6.41 6.61 17.29
N LEU A 602 6.40 5.52 18.05
CA LEU A 602 7.30 5.30 19.17
C LEU A 602 8.28 4.17 18.83
N PRO A 603 9.55 4.26 19.21
CA PRO A 603 10.56 3.24 18.94
C PRO A 603 10.41 2.05 19.90
N VAL A 604 9.27 1.35 19.85
CA VAL A 604 8.82 0.37 20.87
C VAL A 604 9.90 -0.65 21.23
N ARG A 605 10.63 -1.17 20.25
CA ARG A 605 11.67 -2.20 20.46
C ARG A 605 12.88 -1.71 21.28
N TRP A 606 13.10 -0.41 21.39
CA TRP A 606 14.19 0.20 22.19
C TRP A 606 13.71 0.77 23.52
N MET A 607 12.40 0.81 23.75
CA MET A 607 11.82 1.45 24.94
C MET A 607 11.92 0.57 26.19
N ALA A 608 12.19 1.21 27.32
CA ALA A 608 12.16 0.57 28.63
C ALA A 608 10.73 0.25 29.06
N ILE A 609 10.55 -0.71 29.98
CA ILE A 609 9.22 -1.14 30.48
C ILE A 609 8.42 0.05 31.04
N GLU A 610 9.05 0.95 31.79
CA GLU A 610 8.39 2.14 32.33
C GLU A 610 8.02 3.17 31.25
N SER A 611 8.79 3.22 30.16
CA SER A 611 8.49 4.07 29.00
C SER A 611 7.31 3.51 28.21
N LEU A 612 7.25 2.18 28.03
CA LEU A 612 6.13 1.49 27.40
C LEU A 612 4.83 1.68 28.20
N ASN A 613 4.86 1.39 29.50
CA ASN A 613 3.63 1.34 30.32
C ASN A 613 3.15 2.71 30.78
N TYR A 614 4.08 3.63 31.05
CA TYR A 614 3.78 4.89 31.74
C TYR A 614 4.29 6.12 30.99
N SER A 615 4.88 5.95 29.79
CA SER A 615 5.50 7.04 29.03
C SER A 615 6.55 7.82 29.84
N VAL A 616 7.22 7.14 30.79
CA VAL A 616 8.27 7.73 31.63
C VAL A 616 9.61 7.59 30.93
N TYR A 617 10.29 8.71 30.72
CA TYR A 617 11.63 8.75 30.14
C TYR A 617 12.59 9.36 31.16
N THR A 618 13.73 8.70 31.35
CA THR A 618 14.80 9.07 32.29
C THR A 618 16.15 8.66 31.72
N THR A 619 17.25 9.10 32.34
CA THR A 619 18.57 8.56 32.00
C THR A 619 18.65 7.03 32.16
N LYS A 620 17.83 6.44 33.04
CA LYS A 620 17.72 4.97 33.21
C LYS A 620 16.92 4.28 32.13
N SER A 621 15.97 4.97 31.46
CA SER A 621 15.34 4.42 30.26
C SER A 621 16.30 4.46 29.07
N ASP A 622 17.15 5.49 28.96
CA ASP A 622 18.20 5.52 27.94
C ASP A 622 19.25 4.40 28.14
N VAL A 623 19.54 4.02 29.39
CA VAL A 623 20.38 2.85 29.69
C VAL A 623 19.77 1.56 29.15
N TRP A 624 18.45 1.40 29.22
CA TRP A 624 17.76 0.25 28.61
C TRP A 624 17.95 0.25 27.09
N SER A 625 17.72 1.40 26.44
CA SER A 625 17.91 1.57 25.00
C SER A 625 19.35 1.31 24.57
N PHE A 626 20.33 1.73 25.39
CA PHE A 626 21.74 1.39 25.20
C PHE A 626 21.99 -0.12 25.24
N GLY A 627 21.34 -0.87 26.13
CA GLY A 627 21.43 -2.33 26.15
C GLY A 627 20.93 -2.95 24.83
N VAL A 628 19.84 -2.42 24.26
CA VAL A 628 19.32 -2.84 22.96
C VAL A 628 20.31 -2.49 21.84
N LEU A 629 20.86 -1.27 21.84
CA LEU A 629 21.88 -0.84 20.89
C LEU A 629 23.15 -1.71 20.97
N LEU A 630 23.59 -2.08 22.17
CA LEU A 630 24.73 -2.99 22.36
C LEU A 630 24.43 -4.37 21.72
N TRP A 631 23.19 -4.85 21.83
CA TRP A 631 22.76 -6.07 21.14
C TRP A 631 22.75 -5.89 19.61
N GLU A 632 22.33 -4.74 19.09
CA GLU A 632 22.43 -4.42 17.65
C GLU A 632 23.88 -4.45 17.17
N ILE A 633 24.82 -3.84 17.91
CA ILE A 633 26.25 -3.84 17.58
C ILE A 633 26.78 -5.27 17.51
N VAL A 634 26.54 -6.08 18.55
CA VAL A 634 27.08 -7.45 18.63
C VAL A 634 26.43 -8.37 17.59
N SER A 635 25.16 -8.17 17.28
CA SER A 635 24.43 -8.95 16.26
C SER A 635 24.65 -8.46 14.83
N LEU A 636 25.51 -7.46 14.63
CA LEU A 636 25.80 -6.84 13.34
C LEU A 636 24.54 -6.27 12.67
N GLY A 637 23.71 -5.57 13.43
CA GLY A 637 22.50 -4.90 12.94
C GLY A 637 21.29 -5.83 12.76
N GLY A 638 21.15 -6.87 13.59
CA GLY A 638 19.93 -7.67 13.64
C GLY A 638 18.76 -6.85 14.16
N THR A 639 17.52 -7.20 13.77
CA THR A 639 16.32 -6.51 14.28
C THR A 639 16.07 -6.94 15.73
N PRO A 640 16.02 -6.01 16.71
CA PRO A 640 15.74 -6.38 18.10
C PRO A 640 14.39 -7.08 18.23
N TYR A 641 14.37 -8.21 18.94
CA TYR A 641 13.19 -9.06 19.08
C TYR A 641 12.59 -9.50 17.72
N CYS A 642 13.45 -9.85 16.76
CA CYS A 642 13.07 -10.32 15.42
C CYS A 642 11.97 -11.39 15.48
N GLY A 643 10.90 -11.22 14.67
CA GLY A 643 9.76 -12.14 14.61
C GLY A 643 8.71 -11.95 15.72
N MET A 644 8.89 -11.04 16.66
CA MET A 644 7.86 -10.64 17.64
C MET A 644 7.20 -9.33 17.26
N THR A 645 5.90 -9.23 17.49
CA THR A 645 5.12 -8.00 17.33
C THR A 645 5.33 -7.04 18.51
N CYS A 646 5.05 -5.75 18.31
CA CYS A 646 5.09 -4.76 19.39
C CYS A 646 4.15 -5.12 20.55
N ALA A 647 2.96 -5.69 20.26
CA ALA A 647 1.99 -6.11 21.28
C ALA A 647 2.55 -7.23 22.18
N GLU A 648 3.22 -8.22 21.61
CA GLU A 648 3.86 -9.28 22.40
C GLU A 648 4.97 -8.73 23.31
N LEU A 649 5.68 -7.67 22.91
CA LEU A 649 6.69 -7.03 23.78
C LEU A 649 6.08 -6.38 25.01
N TYR A 650 4.92 -5.74 24.88
CA TYR A 650 4.18 -5.19 26.02
C TYR A 650 3.80 -6.27 27.04
N GLU A 651 3.52 -7.49 26.60
CA GLU A 651 3.17 -8.60 27.48
C GLU A 651 4.39 -9.32 28.05
N LYS A 652 5.38 -9.63 27.21
CA LYS A 652 6.52 -10.50 27.57
C LYS A 652 7.59 -9.79 28.40
N LEU A 653 7.88 -8.51 28.13
CA LEU A 653 8.94 -7.79 28.86
C LEU A 653 8.66 -7.67 30.37
N PRO A 654 7.43 -7.33 30.83
CA PRO A 654 7.09 -7.34 32.25
C PRO A 654 7.09 -8.73 32.90
N GLN A 655 7.01 -9.81 32.10
CA GLN A 655 7.10 -11.20 32.58
C GLN A 655 8.56 -11.67 32.72
N GLY A 656 9.53 -10.79 32.49
CA GLY A 656 10.96 -11.09 32.62
C GLY A 656 11.62 -11.59 31.33
N TYR A 657 10.90 -11.66 30.21
CA TYR A 657 11.51 -12.03 28.92
C TYR A 657 12.55 -10.99 28.48
N ARG A 658 13.68 -11.44 27.94
CA ARG A 658 14.76 -10.60 27.37
C ARG A 658 15.30 -11.24 26.10
N MET A 659 15.95 -10.45 25.25
CA MET A 659 16.59 -10.98 24.03
C MET A 659 17.63 -12.04 24.37
N GLU A 660 17.66 -13.10 23.56
CA GLU A 660 18.63 -14.17 23.70
C GLU A 660 20.06 -13.66 23.45
N LYS A 661 21.03 -14.33 24.09
CA LYS A 661 22.45 -14.06 23.90
C LYS A 661 22.84 -14.36 22.44
N PRO A 662 23.39 -13.40 21.67
CA PRO A 662 23.90 -13.70 20.34
C PRO A 662 24.99 -14.78 20.39
N LYS A 663 24.97 -15.72 19.43
CA LYS A 663 25.92 -16.86 19.41
C LYS A 663 27.38 -16.43 19.36
N ASN A 664 27.65 -15.26 18.77
CA ASN A 664 28.97 -14.65 18.68
C ASN A 664 29.34 -13.78 19.89
N CYS A 665 28.51 -13.69 20.94
CA CYS A 665 28.73 -12.81 22.07
C CYS A 665 29.47 -13.53 23.22
N ASP A 666 30.42 -12.85 23.87
CA ASP A 666 30.99 -13.29 25.14
C ASP A 666 30.00 -13.07 26.30
N ASP A 667 30.10 -13.88 27.37
CA ASP A 667 29.22 -13.76 28.54
C ASP A 667 29.32 -12.37 29.19
N GLU A 668 30.51 -11.78 29.24
CA GLU A 668 30.73 -10.51 29.92
C GLU A 668 29.93 -9.35 29.28
N VAL A 669 29.86 -9.34 27.94
CA VAL A 669 29.10 -8.33 27.19
C VAL A 669 27.60 -8.58 27.35
N TYR A 670 27.15 -9.83 27.32
CA TYR A 670 25.74 -10.16 27.51
C TYR A 670 25.26 -9.89 28.94
N GLU A 671 26.11 -10.10 29.96
CA GLU A 671 25.80 -9.69 31.33
C GLU A 671 25.63 -8.17 31.45
N LEU A 672 26.43 -7.37 30.72
CA LEU A 672 26.23 -5.93 30.65
C LEU A 672 24.89 -5.56 30.01
N MET A 673 24.48 -6.26 28.93
CA MET A 673 23.15 -6.08 28.34
C MET A 673 22.04 -6.38 29.35
N LYS A 674 22.13 -7.51 30.08
CA LYS A 674 21.15 -7.88 31.11
C LYS A 674 21.09 -6.89 32.27
N GLN A 675 22.23 -6.32 32.69
CA GLN A 675 22.26 -5.24 33.68
C GLN A 675 21.49 -4.00 33.18
N CYS A 676 21.62 -3.66 31.90
CA CYS A 676 20.88 -2.55 31.28
C CYS A 676 19.36 -2.82 31.23
N TRP A 677 18.96 -4.09 31.09
CA TRP A 677 17.54 -4.48 31.02
C TRP A 677 16.93 -4.96 32.34
N ARG A 678 17.47 -4.56 33.50
CA ARG A 678 16.80 -4.85 34.79
C ARG A 678 15.42 -4.20 34.85
N ASP A 679 14.45 -4.91 35.41
CA ASP A 679 13.05 -4.46 35.52
C ASP A 679 12.97 -3.09 36.21
N ARG A 680 13.65 -2.97 37.34
CA ARG A 680 13.61 -1.76 38.16
C ARG A 680 14.63 -0.74 37.67
N PRO A 681 14.22 0.47 37.25
CA PRO A 681 15.14 1.45 36.64
C PRO A 681 16.34 1.82 37.50
N TYR A 682 16.16 1.87 38.83
CA TYR A 682 17.22 2.21 39.77
C TYR A 682 18.30 1.13 39.94
N GLU A 683 18.03 -0.10 39.50
CA GLU A 683 19.01 -1.20 39.55
C GLU A 683 19.91 -1.23 38.31
N ARG A 684 19.56 -0.48 37.26
CA ARG A 684 20.36 -0.39 36.04
C ARG A 684 21.61 0.47 36.29
N PRO A 685 22.78 0.12 35.73
CA PRO A 685 24.00 0.90 35.91
C PRO A 685 23.87 2.29 35.26
N PRO A 686 24.41 3.37 35.85
CA PRO A 686 24.57 4.64 35.15
C PRO A 686 25.62 4.53 34.02
N PHE A 687 25.55 5.41 33.02
CA PHE A 687 26.49 5.40 31.89
C PHE A 687 27.96 5.51 32.31
N SER A 688 28.27 6.24 33.39
CA SER A 688 29.62 6.28 33.96
C SER A 688 30.17 4.90 34.33
N GLN A 689 29.33 4.01 34.89
CA GLN A 689 29.74 2.63 35.19
C GLN A 689 29.81 1.75 33.93
N ILE A 690 28.89 1.96 32.97
CA ILE A 690 28.90 1.25 31.69
C ILE A 690 30.20 1.56 30.91
N SER A 691 30.58 2.84 30.83
CA SER A 691 31.82 3.27 30.19
C SER A 691 33.05 2.64 30.83
N VAL A 692 33.11 2.55 32.17
CA VAL A 692 34.24 1.88 32.86
C VAL A 692 34.30 0.39 32.52
N GLN A 693 33.16 -0.31 32.51
CA GLN A 693 33.11 -1.73 32.15
C GLN A 693 33.57 -1.97 30.71
N LEU A 694 33.11 -1.17 29.76
CA LEU A 694 33.48 -1.31 28.35
C LEU A 694 34.94 -0.94 28.09
N ASN A 695 35.47 0.10 28.71
CA ASN A 695 36.90 0.44 28.60
C ASN A 695 37.78 -0.68 29.15
N ARG A 696 37.40 -1.31 30.27
CA ARG A 696 38.09 -2.50 30.79
C ARG A 696 38.12 -3.64 29.77
N MET A 697 36.97 -3.94 29.15
CA MET A 697 36.89 -4.96 28.09
C MET A 697 37.79 -4.60 26.90
N GLN A 698 37.82 -3.33 26.52
CA GLN A 698 38.66 -2.85 25.43
C GLN A 698 40.16 -2.97 25.74
N GLU A 699 40.59 -2.61 26.95
CA GLU A 699 41.98 -2.72 27.41
C GLU A 699 42.44 -4.17 27.53
N ALA A 700 41.53 -5.10 27.87
CA ALA A 700 41.85 -6.52 27.98
C ALA A 700 42.26 -7.17 26.65
N ARG A 701 41.96 -6.54 25.50
CA ARG A 701 42.26 -7.03 24.14
C ARG A 701 41.81 -8.48 23.87
N LYS A 702 40.86 -8.99 24.65
CA LYS A 702 40.17 -10.27 24.44
C LYS A 702 39.16 -10.11 23.29
N ALA A 703 38.93 -11.17 22.53
CA ALA A 703 37.85 -11.20 21.55
C ALA A 703 36.51 -11.41 22.27
N TYR A 704 35.76 -10.32 22.46
CA TYR A 704 34.45 -10.32 23.12
C TYR A 704 33.29 -10.57 22.14
N VAL A 705 33.54 -10.39 20.85
CA VAL A 705 32.62 -10.74 19.76
C VAL A 705 33.34 -11.67 18.79
N ASN A 706 32.89 -12.91 18.69
CA ASN A 706 33.49 -13.92 17.82
C ASN A 706 33.05 -13.71 16.36
N MET A 707 33.99 -13.32 15.51
CA MET A 707 33.74 -13.07 14.09
C MET A 707 34.11 -14.26 13.21
N ALA A 708 34.61 -15.36 13.79
CA ALA A 708 34.98 -16.54 13.00
C ALA A 708 33.75 -17.28 12.47
N LEU A 709 33.83 -17.76 11.23
CA LEU A 709 32.84 -18.69 10.69
C LEU A 709 32.98 -20.06 11.38
N PHE A 710 31.84 -20.64 11.77
CA PHE A 710 31.75 -21.99 12.32
C PHE A 710 30.58 -22.75 11.67
N GLU A 711 30.55 -24.08 11.82
CA GLU A 711 29.48 -24.91 11.26
C GLU A 711 28.10 -24.45 11.76
N ASN A 712 27.18 -24.15 10.84
CA ASN A 712 25.85 -23.57 11.11
C ASN A 712 25.85 -22.13 11.65
N PHE A 713 26.85 -21.30 11.30
CA PHE A 713 26.81 -19.87 11.54
C PHE A 713 25.58 -19.23 10.85
N THR A 714 24.83 -18.42 11.59
CA THR A 714 23.69 -17.65 11.09
C THR A 714 23.68 -16.28 11.75
N TYR A 715 23.52 -15.22 10.96
CA TYR A 715 23.31 -13.89 11.53
C TYR A 715 21.97 -13.81 12.28
N ALA A 716 21.85 -12.83 13.17
CA ALA A 716 20.55 -12.43 13.68
C ALA A 716 19.67 -11.92 12.53
N GLY A 717 18.40 -12.35 12.54
CA GLY A 717 17.42 -12.01 11.51
C GLY A 717 17.21 -10.51 11.34
N ILE A 718 16.90 -10.12 10.11
CA ILE A 718 16.46 -8.77 9.76
C ILE A 718 15.00 -8.88 9.32
N ASP A 719 14.12 -8.16 10.01
CA ASP A 719 12.69 -8.07 9.71
C ASP A 719 12.38 -6.68 9.14
N ALA A 720 12.42 -6.58 7.81
CA ALA A 720 12.18 -5.32 7.10
C ALA A 720 10.77 -4.75 7.38
N THR A 721 9.78 -5.61 7.62
CA THR A 721 8.40 -5.17 7.90
C THR A 721 8.27 -4.49 9.26
N ALA A 722 9.13 -4.85 10.21
CA ALA A 722 9.20 -4.24 11.54
C ALA A 722 10.00 -2.93 11.58
N GLU A 723 10.73 -2.60 10.51
CA GLU A 723 11.58 -1.40 10.41
C GLU A 723 10.92 -0.25 9.63
N GLU A 724 9.93 -0.54 8.79
CA GLU A 724 9.07 0.47 8.13
C GLU A 724 7.91 0.98 9.01
N ALA A 725 7.60 0.26 10.10
CA ALA A 725 6.56 0.57 11.08
C ALA A 725 7.04 1.60 12.12
#